data_AF-A0A6I8N3G6-F1
#
_entry.id   AF-A0A6I8N3G6-F1
#
_cell.length_a   1.000
_cell.length_b   1.000
_cell.length_c   1.000
_cell.angle_alpha   90.00
_cell.angle_beta   90.00
_cell.angle_gamma   90.00
#
_symmetry.space_group_name_H-M   'P 1'
#
loop_
_entity.id
_entity.type
_entity.pdbx_description
1 polymer ?
#
loop_
_entity_poly.entity_id
_entity_poly.type
_entity_poly.pdbx_seq_one_letter_code
_entity_poly.pdbx_strand_id
1 'polypeptide(L)'
;MGDTDEDTSNSSDSEPESKESTRSPSALATSEVQEEPGLFPSSVDIQDDLCKDVYATLAFQCLDELFTAGKIPGTRVAELKAKYTLLHETVISIQESEAQLLQDAKRFTSEIERQQQQLEKAEHFPEAFDTEVSKMREQLLKYQNEYTAIKEREYHTQYRLNILQEEKRLVQREYERISKPGELEKKLRGLKESSEEIRKEVIQKKLEIKTLHEDVLAKQKQSQKEQQELEELLEIQDNLKDEVVHHQAIPVQIGKEMEKIMRKKVETEKKRKVFADQVQELNVALKKVENKTNKVLEEKEDVIKEVEGKRALLESKEREFNQLKKLLELNKENEATSLSERGYLDLNLRNCQIDKQNAHDELTRKQREKERDLRNLKKVELLLKVAHDSLDLTQAMHQRLCLEIEGLPKDNGSLADRRKELHKEVEIAKRSLAHQRLLTDVETHLLEHCIAEEAKLFKEHEYLREQVATLLRLTQLKADEREQKSKDFIKAQQRHFNVTKEIKSKDLEIRIYKKKKCEIHKRKLQNCMLKHANNVTIKESMQNDVCKIMMVLQEMKEKREQHLLNMDKLSNMVTLAEEEMVQLRKKYEQAVQSRNKSGVLLIEREEEVCIFYEKINIQEMMSRNGDIEMHSLEEKIRFLKLKIAEKQRQINLSQKMLPLKRVLDADLVVLQIQFSQCRDRIRVLEKKFINPNGVNRARFLQGKDPTLKEMIKKIDELEFLLAKKEEKLLEKDFIYEQVSRLTDRLRSRTESNKQDTLHLAKKMIEFQKKIKGMTQKMMALVAELSMKQAATIKLQKEVRDREQFLFSCSSRLDNGLPLGEIEEQWLKVLRDEDMHKAALEEKMQLAIEEEQHLLPSGVYTTAEQRPNAYIPEAEGALPLPRPYGGQAPFKPSEPGSNMRHIRKPVLKPIEI
;
A
#
# COMPACT_ATOMS: atom_id res chain seq x y z
N MET A 1 -33.86 53.01 -72.52
CA MET A 1 -35.28 52.60 -72.57
C MET A 1 -35.31 51.13 -72.93
N GLY A 2 -36.30 50.40 -72.41
CA GLY A 2 -36.50 48.99 -72.78
C GLY A 2 -35.55 48.06 -72.05
N ASP A 3 -36.14 47.27 -71.17
CA ASP A 3 -35.63 45.95 -70.83
C ASP A 3 -35.77 44.99 -72.04
N THR A 4 -35.60 43.71 -71.74
CA THR A 4 -35.83 42.47 -72.48
C THR A 4 -37.04 42.47 -73.46
N ASP A 5 -37.11 41.61 -74.48
CA ASP A 5 -37.42 40.17 -74.32
C ASP A 5 -36.81 39.28 -75.44
N GLU A 6 -37.26 38.02 -75.45
CA GLU A 6 -36.59 36.84 -76.02
C GLU A 6 -36.84 36.56 -77.53
N ASP A 7 -36.19 35.48 -77.99
CA ASP A 7 -36.72 34.44 -78.90
C ASP A 7 -36.25 34.37 -80.38
N THR A 8 -36.29 33.14 -80.93
CA THR A 8 -36.16 32.72 -82.35
C THR A 8 -34.82 32.83 -83.11
N SER A 9 -33.97 31.80 -82.92
CA SER A 9 -33.52 30.82 -83.95
C SER A 9 -32.90 31.21 -85.33
N ASN A 10 -31.84 30.44 -85.66
CA ASN A 10 -31.52 29.78 -86.97
C ASN A 10 -30.60 30.43 -88.03
N SER A 11 -29.52 29.69 -88.36
CA SER A 11 -28.86 29.49 -89.70
C SER A 11 -28.33 30.72 -90.47
N SER A 12 -27.23 30.67 -91.25
CA SER A 12 -26.30 29.60 -91.70
C SER A 12 -25.08 30.30 -92.33
N ASP A 13 -23.83 29.98 -91.96
CA ASP A 13 -22.95 28.94 -92.55
C ASP A 13 -21.89 29.55 -93.52
N SER A 14 -20.91 28.76 -93.97
CA SER A 14 -19.81 29.08 -94.90
C SER A 14 -18.56 29.82 -94.36
N GLU A 15 -17.61 28.98 -93.92
CA GLU A 15 -16.15 29.00 -94.14
C GLU A 15 -15.67 29.45 -95.57
N PRO A 16 -14.35 29.57 -95.92
CA PRO A 16 -13.18 28.85 -95.35
C PRO A 16 -11.81 29.61 -95.22
N GLU A 17 -10.84 28.93 -94.55
CA GLU A 17 -9.37 28.87 -94.83
C GLU A 17 -8.51 30.17 -94.86
N SER A 18 -7.21 30.23 -94.51
CA SER A 18 -6.15 29.32 -93.98
C SER A 18 -4.88 30.20 -93.64
N LYS A 19 -3.62 29.86 -93.29
CA LYS A 19 -2.74 28.74 -92.79
C LYS A 19 -1.32 29.38 -92.58
N GLU A 20 -0.26 28.89 -91.90
CA GLU A 20 0.00 27.80 -90.93
C GLU A 20 1.41 27.91 -90.27
N SER A 21 1.52 27.92 -88.93
CA SER A 21 2.75 27.56 -88.15
C SER A 21 4.01 28.48 -88.26
N THR A 22 5.12 28.36 -87.51
CA THR A 22 5.52 27.53 -86.32
C THR A 22 6.63 28.22 -85.46
N ARG A 23 6.80 27.73 -84.20
CA ARG A 23 8.04 27.62 -83.38
C ARG A 23 8.69 28.83 -82.64
N SER A 24 9.23 28.45 -81.46
CA SER A 24 10.08 29.14 -80.45
C SER A 24 11.59 29.16 -80.87
N PRO A 25 12.64 29.47 -80.03
CA PRO A 25 12.70 29.72 -78.56
C PRO A 25 13.69 30.85 -78.09
N SER A 26 13.95 30.91 -76.77
CA SER A 26 15.19 31.38 -76.10
C SER A 26 15.63 32.85 -76.18
N ALA A 27 16.41 33.39 -75.23
CA ALA A 27 16.67 33.02 -73.83
C ALA A 27 17.29 34.23 -73.10
N LEU A 28 17.10 34.34 -71.78
CA LEU A 28 17.86 35.28 -70.94
C LEU A 28 19.06 34.55 -70.31
N ALA A 29 20.19 35.24 -70.17
CA ALA A 29 21.37 34.73 -69.47
C ALA A 29 22.08 35.86 -68.71
N THR A 30 21.88 35.90 -67.40
CA THR A 30 22.65 36.71 -66.44
C THR A 30 22.93 35.85 -65.22
N SER A 31 24.17 35.89 -64.72
CA SER A 31 24.71 34.94 -63.75
C SER A 31 24.25 35.18 -62.31
N GLU A 32 23.83 34.09 -61.67
CA GLU A 32 24.24 33.65 -60.32
C GLU A 32 24.65 34.73 -59.31
N VAL A 33 23.78 34.92 -58.31
CA VAL A 33 24.21 35.15 -56.92
C VAL A 33 23.57 34.04 -56.09
N GLN A 34 24.36 33.42 -55.20
CA GLN A 34 23.90 32.31 -54.36
C GLN A 34 23.32 32.85 -53.05
N GLU A 35 22.10 32.43 -52.70
CA GLU A 35 21.62 32.35 -51.32
C GLU A 35 21.06 30.95 -51.07
N GLU A 36 21.36 30.36 -49.91
CA GLU A 36 20.98 28.98 -49.56
C GLU A 36 19.61 28.91 -48.88
N PRO A 37 18.68 28.05 -49.36
CA PRO A 37 17.48 27.67 -48.62
C PRO A 37 17.58 26.21 -48.14
N GLY A 38 17.86 25.97 -46.85
CA GLY A 38 17.80 24.60 -46.32
C GLY A 38 18.35 24.42 -44.90
N LEU A 39 17.52 24.61 -43.88
CA LEU A 39 17.88 24.27 -42.50
C LEU A 39 16.72 23.69 -41.66
N PHE A 40 16.04 22.69 -42.23
CA PHE A 40 15.36 21.65 -41.48
C PHE A 40 15.81 20.28 -42.01
N PRO A 41 16.30 19.35 -41.16
CA PRO A 41 16.57 17.99 -41.60
C PRO A 41 15.24 17.28 -41.91
N SER A 42 15.21 16.51 -42.99
CA SER A 42 14.11 15.58 -43.24
C SER A 42 14.05 14.54 -42.12
N SER A 43 13.06 14.66 -41.24
CA SER A 43 12.77 13.65 -40.22
C SER A 43 12.07 12.47 -40.89
N VAL A 44 12.76 11.32 -40.90
CA VAL A 44 12.33 10.02 -41.41
C VAL A 44 10.82 9.79 -41.22
N ASP A 45 10.12 9.38 -42.28
CA ASP A 45 8.77 8.83 -42.17
C ASP A 45 8.80 7.55 -41.32
N ILE A 46 8.46 7.68 -40.04
CA ILE A 46 8.16 6.55 -39.15
C ILE A 46 6.64 6.46 -39.01
N GLN A 47 5.97 6.32 -40.15
CA GLN A 47 4.63 5.75 -40.23
C GLN A 47 4.76 4.32 -40.76
N ASP A 48 4.89 3.37 -39.85
CA ASP A 48 3.90 2.29 -39.67
C ASP A 48 4.31 1.35 -38.51
N ASP A 49 3.37 0.51 -38.08
CA ASP A 49 3.53 -0.66 -37.20
C ASP A 49 4.23 -0.48 -35.83
N LEU A 50 3.61 0.31 -34.95
CA LEU A 50 3.44 -0.13 -33.55
C LEU A 50 1.96 -0.49 -33.31
N CYS A 51 1.73 -1.65 -32.69
CA CYS A 51 0.38 -2.19 -32.53
C CYS A 51 -0.44 -1.37 -31.52
N LYS A 52 -1.68 -1.06 -31.87
CA LYS A 52 -2.65 -0.39 -30.96
C LYS A 52 -3.20 -1.33 -29.87
N ASP A 53 -2.89 -2.62 -29.95
CA ASP A 53 -3.35 -3.65 -29.02
C ASP A 53 -2.20 -4.17 -28.16
N VAL A 54 -2.23 -3.83 -26.86
CA VAL A 54 -1.24 -4.24 -25.84
C VAL A 54 -1.23 -5.75 -25.61
N TYR A 55 -2.33 -6.45 -25.94
CA TYR A 55 -2.44 -7.90 -25.78
C TYR A 55 -1.77 -8.67 -26.93
N ALA A 56 -1.48 -8.01 -28.06
CA ALA A 56 -0.82 -8.61 -29.21
C ALA A 56 0.73 -8.57 -29.12
N THR A 57 1.30 -7.87 -28.15
CA THR A 57 2.75 -7.61 -28.09
C THR A 57 3.54 -8.83 -27.58
N LEU A 58 4.73 -9.05 -28.15
CA LEU A 58 5.63 -10.18 -27.78
C LEU A 58 5.93 -10.25 -26.28
N ALA A 59 6.09 -9.11 -25.60
CA ALA A 59 6.30 -9.07 -24.16
C ALA A 59 5.13 -9.64 -23.34
N PHE A 60 3.88 -9.48 -23.81
CA PHE A 60 2.71 -10.09 -23.19
C PHE A 60 2.65 -11.60 -23.43
N GLN A 61 3.00 -12.04 -24.64
CA GLN A 61 3.06 -13.46 -25.03
C GLN A 61 4.12 -14.20 -24.19
N CYS A 62 5.35 -13.70 -24.12
CA CYS A 62 6.40 -14.30 -23.29
C CYS A 62 6.04 -14.34 -21.79
N LEU A 63 5.26 -13.38 -21.28
CA LEU A 63 4.78 -13.40 -19.89
C LEU A 63 3.71 -14.48 -19.65
N ASP A 64 2.88 -14.80 -20.64
CA ASP A 64 1.92 -15.92 -20.56
C ASP A 64 2.59 -17.28 -20.79
N GLU A 65 3.63 -17.35 -21.63
CA GLU A 65 4.46 -18.54 -21.82
C GLU A 65 5.24 -18.89 -20.54
N LEU A 66 5.85 -17.90 -19.88
CA LEU A 66 6.52 -18.08 -18.59
C LEU A 66 5.54 -18.46 -17.45
N PHE A 67 4.29 -17.99 -17.52
CA PHE A 67 3.22 -18.39 -16.60
C PHE A 67 2.76 -19.84 -16.83
N THR A 68 2.46 -20.20 -18.08
CA THR A 68 2.01 -21.56 -18.45
C THR A 68 3.10 -22.61 -18.31
N ALA A 69 4.38 -22.23 -18.46
CA ALA A 69 5.54 -23.05 -18.09
C ALA A 69 5.79 -23.14 -16.57
N GLY A 70 4.97 -22.49 -15.73
CA GLY A 70 5.06 -22.53 -14.27
C GLY A 70 6.28 -21.82 -13.67
N LYS A 71 7.04 -21.05 -14.47
CA LYS A 71 8.31 -20.42 -14.06
C LYS A 71 8.11 -19.15 -13.23
N ILE A 72 6.93 -18.53 -13.28
CA ILE A 72 6.56 -17.35 -12.48
C ILE A 72 5.12 -17.44 -11.96
N PRO A 73 4.85 -17.01 -10.70
CA PRO A 73 3.50 -17.02 -10.13
C PRO A 73 2.61 -15.93 -10.75
N GLY A 74 1.32 -16.21 -10.92
CA GLY A 74 0.37 -15.33 -11.62
C GLY A 74 0.23 -13.91 -11.03
N THR A 75 0.50 -13.73 -9.74
CA THR A 75 0.58 -12.40 -9.11
C THR A 75 1.72 -11.55 -9.67
N ARG A 76 2.88 -12.16 -9.92
CA ARG A 76 4.05 -11.50 -10.53
C ARG A 76 3.84 -11.26 -12.02
N VAL A 77 3.14 -12.16 -12.71
CA VAL A 77 2.72 -11.97 -14.11
C VAL A 77 1.84 -10.73 -14.24
N ALA A 78 0.82 -10.60 -13.38
CA ALA A 78 -0.07 -9.44 -13.36
C ALA A 78 0.68 -8.13 -13.05
N GLU A 79 1.61 -8.15 -12.09
CA GLU A 79 2.44 -6.99 -11.76
C GLU A 79 3.35 -6.55 -12.93
N LEU A 80 3.98 -7.50 -13.62
CA LEU A 80 4.84 -7.23 -14.77
C LEU A 80 4.04 -6.76 -16.00
N LYS A 81 2.88 -7.38 -16.25
CA LYS A 81 1.94 -6.93 -17.30
C LYS A 81 1.46 -5.51 -17.04
N ALA A 82 1.01 -5.19 -15.82
CA ALA A 82 0.59 -3.83 -15.47
C ALA A 82 1.70 -2.79 -15.66
N LYS A 83 2.96 -3.14 -15.35
CA LYS A 83 4.12 -2.28 -15.59
C LYS A 83 4.43 -2.09 -17.08
N TYR A 84 4.26 -3.12 -17.92
CA TYR A 84 4.43 -3.01 -19.37
C TYR A 84 3.27 -2.21 -20.00
N THR A 85 2.03 -2.43 -19.58
CA THR A 85 0.85 -1.65 -20.01
C THR A 85 1.05 -0.16 -19.72
N LEU A 86 1.46 0.22 -18.50
CA LEU A 86 1.74 1.61 -18.14
C LEU A 86 2.85 2.25 -19.00
N LEU A 87 3.90 1.49 -19.34
CA LEU A 87 4.94 1.93 -20.26
C LEU A 87 4.42 2.11 -21.69
N HIS A 88 3.59 1.18 -22.17
CA HIS A 88 2.98 1.22 -23.50
C HIS A 88 1.99 2.39 -23.66
N GLU A 89 1.13 2.60 -22.66
CA GLU A 89 0.19 3.72 -22.59
C GLU A 89 0.92 5.07 -22.54
N THR A 90 2.02 5.18 -21.77
CA THR A 90 2.81 6.43 -21.74
C THR A 90 3.55 6.69 -23.05
N VAL A 91 4.03 5.65 -23.75
CA VAL A 91 4.60 5.80 -25.11
C VAL A 91 3.54 6.27 -26.11
N ILE A 92 2.34 5.67 -26.12
CA ILE A 92 1.23 6.12 -26.98
C ILE A 92 0.87 7.57 -26.69
N SER A 93 0.65 7.93 -25.42
CA SER A 93 0.29 9.30 -25.03
C SER A 93 1.36 10.34 -25.41
N ILE A 94 2.64 9.97 -25.34
CA ILE A 94 3.74 10.82 -25.83
C ILE A 94 3.68 10.96 -27.35
N GLN A 95 3.47 9.87 -28.10
CA GLN A 95 3.37 9.90 -29.57
C GLN A 95 2.14 10.70 -30.05
N GLU A 96 1.00 10.59 -29.38
CA GLU A 96 -0.18 11.43 -29.65
C GLU A 96 0.11 12.92 -29.38
N SER A 97 0.84 13.24 -28.30
CA SER A 97 1.27 14.61 -28.02
C SER A 97 2.28 15.14 -29.07
N GLU A 98 3.16 14.27 -29.58
CA GLU A 98 4.13 14.61 -30.63
C GLU A 98 3.44 14.85 -31.97
N ALA A 99 2.45 14.02 -32.32
CA ALA A 99 1.62 14.21 -33.51
C ALA A 99 0.77 15.49 -33.45
N GLN A 100 0.22 15.84 -32.27
CA GLN A 100 -0.50 17.09 -32.08
C GLN A 100 0.43 18.30 -32.22
N LEU A 101 1.60 18.28 -31.59
CA LEU A 101 2.62 19.33 -31.72
C LEU A 101 3.12 19.48 -33.17
N LEU A 102 3.27 18.38 -33.92
CA LEU A 102 3.57 18.41 -35.36
C LEU A 102 2.44 19.02 -36.19
N GLN A 103 1.17 18.75 -35.84
CA GLN A 103 0.02 19.36 -36.54
C GLN A 103 -0.07 20.87 -36.27
N ASP A 104 0.15 21.30 -35.03
CA ASP A 104 0.14 22.72 -34.68
C ASP A 104 1.39 23.45 -35.19
N ALA A 105 2.56 22.81 -35.24
CA ALA A 105 3.73 23.33 -35.95
C ALA A 105 3.43 23.56 -37.44
N LYS A 106 2.83 22.59 -38.15
CA LYS A 106 2.40 22.75 -39.55
C LYS A 106 1.40 23.90 -39.72
N ARG A 107 0.44 24.06 -38.80
CA ARG A 107 -0.49 25.22 -38.80
C ARG A 107 0.24 26.55 -38.62
N PHE A 108 1.21 26.64 -37.71
CA PHE A 108 2.00 27.86 -37.53
C PHE A 108 2.91 28.14 -38.73
N THR A 109 3.49 27.13 -39.37
CA THR A 109 4.23 27.31 -40.64
C THR A 109 3.33 27.89 -41.72
N SER A 110 2.16 27.29 -41.98
CA SER A 110 1.23 27.82 -43.00
C SER A 110 0.65 29.20 -42.66
N GLU A 111 0.49 29.54 -41.38
CA GLU A 111 0.11 30.90 -40.96
C GLU A 111 1.27 31.90 -41.10
N ILE A 112 2.52 31.47 -40.88
CA ILE A 112 3.71 32.27 -41.16
C ILE A 112 3.88 32.49 -42.66
N GLU A 113 3.74 31.44 -43.49
CA GLU A 113 3.73 31.53 -44.97
C GLU A 113 2.62 32.47 -45.45
N ARG A 114 1.41 32.36 -44.89
CA ARG A 114 0.28 33.26 -45.22
C ARG A 114 0.57 34.71 -44.82
N GLN A 115 1.26 34.95 -43.72
CA GLN A 115 1.69 36.29 -43.30
C GLN A 115 2.89 36.81 -44.12
N GLN A 116 3.81 35.94 -44.55
CA GLN A 116 4.91 36.27 -45.45
C GLN A 116 4.39 36.62 -46.84
N GLN A 117 3.44 35.86 -47.41
CA GLN A 117 2.76 36.23 -48.66
C GLN A 117 1.96 37.54 -48.53
N GLN A 118 1.49 37.91 -47.33
CA GLN A 118 0.89 39.22 -47.08
C GLN A 118 1.93 40.34 -46.91
N LEU A 119 3.17 40.01 -46.52
CA LEU A 119 4.31 40.93 -46.52
C LEU A 119 4.83 41.13 -47.94
N GLU A 120 5.05 40.07 -48.71
CA GLU A 120 5.43 40.13 -50.14
C GLU A 120 4.42 40.94 -50.95
N LYS A 121 3.12 40.76 -50.74
CA LYS A 121 2.06 41.55 -51.40
C LYS A 121 2.00 43.03 -50.94
N ALA A 122 2.78 43.42 -49.93
CA ALA A 122 3.00 44.80 -49.51
C ALA A 122 4.40 45.35 -49.88
N GLU A 123 5.37 44.47 -50.10
CA GLU A 123 6.73 44.80 -50.56
C GLU A 123 6.83 44.86 -52.10
N HIS A 124 5.99 44.10 -52.83
CA HIS A 124 5.82 44.22 -54.28
C HIS A 124 5.11 45.53 -54.65
N PHE A 125 5.88 46.60 -54.76
CA PHE A 125 5.47 47.77 -55.54
C PHE A 125 5.29 47.33 -57.01
N PRO A 126 4.23 47.75 -57.73
CA PRO A 126 3.97 47.28 -59.09
C PRO A 126 4.95 47.90 -60.10
N GLU A 127 6.09 47.23 -60.33
CA GLU A 127 7.16 47.69 -61.23
C GLU A 127 6.83 47.63 -62.73
N ALA A 128 5.65 47.11 -63.13
CA ALA A 128 5.32 46.78 -64.51
C ALA A 128 4.08 47.51 -65.09
N PHE A 129 4.03 48.84 -65.01
CA PHE A 129 3.22 49.68 -65.91
C PHE A 129 3.83 51.08 -66.12
N ASP A 130 3.61 51.68 -67.30
CA ASP A 130 4.18 52.96 -67.77
C ASP A 130 3.71 54.21 -66.99
N THR A 131 4.11 54.32 -65.73
CA THR A 131 3.76 55.42 -64.85
C THR A 131 4.50 56.73 -65.19
N GLU A 132 3.86 57.85 -64.86
CA GLU A 132 4.28 59.21 -65.24
C GLU A 132 5.70 59.57 -64.80
N VAL A 133 6.23 58.91 -63.74
CA VAL A 133 7.57 59.15 -63.18
C VAL A 133 8.69 58.91 -64.21
N SER A 134 8.57 57.90 -65.08
CA SER A 134 9.56 57.64 -66.13
C SER A 134 9.54 58.72 -67.21
N LYS A 135 8.34 59.18 -67.61
CA LYS A 135 8.15 60.28 -68.56
C LYS A 135 8.62 61.62 -67.98
N MET A 136 8.46 61.83 -66.67
CA MET A 136 8.99 62.99 -65.94
C MET A 136 10.52 62.99 -65.88
N ARG A 137 11.18 61.82 -65.75
CA ARG A 137 12.64 61.71 -65.86
C ARG A 137 13.14 62.05 -67.26
N GLU A 138 12.46 61.59 -68.31
CA GLU A 138 12.78 61.94 -69.70
C GLU A 138 12.62 63.45 -69.95
N GLN A 139 11.50 64.05 -69.51
CA GLN A 139 11.26 65.49 -69.62
C GLN A 139 12.30 66.32 -68.87
N LEU A 140 12.70 65.91 -67.66
CA LEU A 140 13.71 66.63 -66.88
C LEU A 140 15.07 66.65 -67.60
N LEU A 141 15.50 65.51 -68.18
CA LEU A 141 16.70 65.44 -69.01
C LEU A 141 16.59 66.33 -70.26
N LYS A 142 15.40 66.39 -70.87
CA LYS A 142 15.10 67.23 -72.05
C LYS A 142 15.26 68.73 -71.74
N TYR A 143 14.64 69.21 -70.66
CA TYR A 143 14.79 70.60 -70.21
C TYR A 143 16.21 70.93 -69.76
N GLN A 144 16.93 69.97 -69.16
CA GLN A 144 18.30 70.16 -68.75
C GLN A 144 19.25 70.34 -69.96
N ASN A 145 18.99 69.64 -71.08
CA ASN A 145 19.68 69.84 -72.36
C ASN A 145 19.28 71.16 -73.06
N GLU A 146 18.00 71.57 -73.01
CA GLU A 146 17.56 72.87 -73.53
C GLU A 146 18.23 74.03 -72.78
N TYR A 147 18.42 73.92 -71.47
CA TYR A 147 19.13 74.90 -70.65
C TYR A 147 20.60 75.07 -71.08
N THR A 148 21.32 74.00 -71.41
CA THR A 148 22.69 74.08 -71.96
C THR A 148 22.70 74.77 -73.32
N ALA A 149 21.79 74.40 -74.23
CA ALA A 149 21.68 75.01 -75.56
C ALA A 149 21.31 76.51 -75.50
N ILE A 150 20.57 76.95 -74.47
CA ILE A 150 20.29 78.38 -74.22
C ILE A 150 21.56 79.12 -73.76
N LYS A 151 22.39 78.52 -72.89
CA LYS A 151 23.68 79.09 -72.46
C LYS A 151 24.68 79.26 -73.60
N GLU A 152 24.73 78.32 -74.54
CA GLU A 152 25.59 78.45 -75.74
C GLU A 152 25.12 79.58 -76.68
N ARG A 153 23.80 79.80 -76.78
CA ARG A 153 23.20 80.92 -77.51
C ARG A 153 23.46 82.26 -76.83
N GLU A 154 23.48 82.31 -75.50
CA GLU A 154 23.87 83.50 -74.75
C GLU A 154 25.32 83.89 -75.07
N TYR A 155 26.25 82.93 -75.03
CA TYR A 155 27.65 83.14 -75.42
C TYR A 155 27.79 83.66 -76.87
N HIS A 156 27.08 83.05 -77.82
CA HIS A 156 27.05 83.54 -79.22
C HIS A 156 26.52 84.97 -79.34
N THR A 157 25.51 85.32 -78.54
CA THR A 157 24.90 86.66 -78.55
C THR A 157 25.87 87.71 -77.96
N GLN A 158 26.58 87.37 -76.88
CA GLN A 158 27.61 88.22 -76.28
C GLN A 158 28.82 88.40 -77.22
N TYR A 159 29.25 87.35 -77.93
CA TYR A 159 30.29 87.46 -78.96
C TYR A 159 29.87 88.41 -80.10
N ARG A 160 28.64 88.28 -80.61
CA ARG A 160 28.09 89.18 -81.63
C ARG A 160 27.93 90.63 -81.14
N LEU A 161 27.66 90.83 -79.85
CA LEU A 161 27.63 92.16 -79.24
C LEU A 161 29.01 92.85 -79.28
N ASN A 162 30.10 92.11 -79.05
CA ASN A 162 31.45 92.67 -79.12
C ASN A 162 31.83 93.12 -80.54
N ILE A 163 31.44 92.37 -81.58
CA ILE A 163 31.65 92.77 -82.99
C ILE A 163 30.96 94.12 -83.27
N LEU A 164 29.69 94.26 -82.87
CA LEU A 164 28.92 95.50 -83.02
C LEU A 164 29.50 96.68 -82.20
N GLN A 165 30.18 96.41 -81.08
CA GLN A 165 30.91 97.44 -80.34
C GLN A 165 32.18 97.91 -81.08
N GLU A 166 32.85 97.04 -81.81
CA GLU A 166 34.04 97.41 -82.60
C GLU A 166 33.66 98.19 -83.88
N GLU A 167 32.57 97.80 -84.55
CA GLU A 167 31.95 98.58 -85.63
C GLU A 167 31.56 99.99 -85.14
N LYS A 168 30.98 100.10 -83.95
CA LYS A 168 30.69 101.41 -83.32
C LYS A 168 31.97 102.24 -83.10
N ARG A 169 33.10 101.63 -82.70
CA ARG A 169 34.40 102.33 -82.59
C ARG A 169 35.00 102.74 -83.94
N LEU A 170 34.64 102.08 -85.04
CA LEU A 170 35.01 102.50 -86.38
C LEU A 170 34.19 103.72 -86.83
N VAL A 171 32.87 103.69 -86.68
CA VAL A 171 31.98 104.83 -86.98
C VAL A 171 32.36 106.08 -86.15
N GLN A 172 32.75 105.89 -84.87
CA GLN A 172 33.23 107.01 -84.05
C GLN A 172 34.57 107.60 -84.55
N ARG A 173 35.46 106.82 -85.18
CA ARG A 173 36.70 107.32 -85.80
C ARG A 173 36.47 108.06 -87.13
N GLU A 174 35.34 107.85 -87.80
CA GLU A 174 34.95 108.66 -88.96
C GLU A 174 34.32 110.00 -88.55
N TYR A 175 33.60 110.03 -87.42
CA TYR A 175 33.01 111.24 -86.85
C TYR A 175 34.06 112.29 -86.40
N GLU A 176 35.28 111.88 -86.07
CA GLU A 176 36.34 112.74 -85.54
C GLU A 176 37.06 113.61 -86.60
N ARG A 177 36.70 113.53 -87.90
CA ARG A 177 37.49 114.11 -89.00
C ARG A 177 36.99 115.45 -89.58
N ILE A 178 36.18 116.22 -88.85
CA ILE A 178 35.73 117.58 -89.26
C ILE A 178 36.03 118.62 -88.14
N SER A 179 36.34 119.86 -88.56
CA SER A 179 37.10 120.84 -87.77
C SER A 179 36.34 121.59 -86.63
N LYS A 180 37.14 122.25 -85.77
CA LYS A 180 36.76 122.93 -84.51
C LYS A 180 36.19 124.35 -84.75
N PRO A 181 35.59 124.97 -83.72
CA PRO A 181 36.34 125.94 -82.92
C PRO A 181 36.12 125.75 -81.40
N GLY A 182 37.15 125.47 -80.60
CA GLY A 182 38.19 126.46 -80.32
C GLY A 182 38.09 126.85 -78.84
N GLU A 183 37.24 127.83 -78.50
CA GLU A 183 37.36 128.57 -77.22
C GLU A 183 36.17 128.43 -76.26
N LEU A 184 35.00 127.95 -76.72
CA LEU A 184 33.83 127.72 -75.84
C LEU A 184 34.02 126.53 -74.88
N GLU A 185 34.93 125.61 -75.20
CA GLU A 185 35.07 124.34 -74.49
C GLU A 185 35.64 124.49 -73.07
N LYS A 186 36.52 125.50 -72.85
CA LYS A 186 37.20 125.69 -71.55
C LYS A 186 36.24 126.08 -70.42
N LYS A 187 35.18 126.84 -70.73
CA LYS A 187 34.10 127.18 -69.77
C LYS A 187 33.07 126.04 -69.62
N LEU A 188 32.87 125.24 -70.66
CA LEU A 188 32.00 124.05 -70.59
C LEU A 188 32.60 122.92 -69.73
N ARG A 189 33.94 122.83 -69.68
CA ARG A 189 34.67 121.76 -68.98
C ARG A 189 34.51 121.86 -67.45
N GLY A 190 34.85 123.00 -66.83
CA GLY A 190 34.69 123.21 -65.38
C GLY A 190 33.25 123.10 -64.86
N LEU A 191 32.25 123.42 -65.70
CA LEU A 191 30.82 123.23 -65.38
C LEU A 191 30.34 121.78 -65.58
N LYS A 192 31.09 120.94 -66.29
CA LYS A 192 30.87 119.48 -66.32
C LYS A 192 31.56 118.78 -65.15
N GLU A 193 32.80 119.14 -64.85
CA GLU A 193 33.60 118.54 -63.75
C GLU A 193 32.86 118.68 -62.41
N SER A 194 32.46 119.91 -62.05
CA SER A 194 31.61 120.18 -60.86
C SER A 194 30.21 119.53 -60.90
N SER A 195 29.73 119.10 -62.08
CA SER A 195 28.47 118.33 -62.22
C SER A 195 28.68 116.82 -62.11
N GLU A 196 29.91 116.33 -62.27
CA GLU A 196 30.27 114.93 -62.02
C GLU A 196 30.65 114.67 -60.56
N GLU A 197 31.32 115.61 -59.89
CA GLU A 197 31.68 115.48 -58.47
C GLU A 197 30.42 115.30 -57.61
N ILE A 198 29.44 116.20 -57.76
CA ILE A 198 28.13 116.08 -57.08
C ILE A 198 27.44 114.75 -57.43
N ARG A 199 27.60 114.21 -58.65
CA ARG A 199 27.05 112.90 -59.02
C ARG A 199 27.77 111.73 -58.34
N LYS A 200 29.09 111.82 -58.13
CA LYS A 200 29.88 110.79 -57.44
C LYS A 200 29.52 110.76 -55.95
N GLU A 201 29.40 111.92 -55.29
CA GLU A 201 28.87 112.03 -53.92
C GLU A 201 27.45 111.45 -53.78
N VAL A 202 26.54 111.81 -54.71
CA VAL A 202 25.15 111.32 -54.77
C VAL A 202 25.05 109.80 -54.97
N ILE A 203 26.03 109.16 -55.61
CA ILE A 203 26.13 107.70 -55.74
C ILE A 203 26.70 107.08 -54.47
N GLN A 204 27.77 107.63 -53.91
CA GLN A 204 28.41 107.10 -52.71
C GLN A 204 27.48 107.16 -51.49
N LYS A 205 26.81 108.30 -51.25
CA LYS A 205 25.84 108.45 -50.16
C LYS A 205 24.65 107.50 -50.32
N LYS A 206 24.21 107.19 -51.55
CA LYS A 206 23.20 106.14 -51.80
C LYS A 206 23.66 104.74 -51.43
N LEU A 207 24.96 104.45 -51.52
CA LEU A 207 25.52 103.14 -51.19
C LEU A 207 25.64 102.98 -49.67
N GLU A 208 26.16 104.01 -48.99
CA GLU A 208 26.25 104.07 -47.51
C GLU A 208 24.87 103.95 -46.84
N ILE A 209 23.84 104.61 -47.38
CA ILE A 209 22.45 104.48 -46.89
C ILE A 209 21.94 103.03 -47.03
N LYS A 210 22.29 102.32 -48.12
CA LYS A 210 21.85 100.93 -48.32
C LYS A 210 22.49 99.97 -47.33
N THR A 211 23.82 100.02 -47.18
CA THR A 211 24.55 99.10 -46.29
C THR A 211 24.09 99.26 -44.84
N LEU A 212 23.93 100.50 -44.37
CA LEU A 212 23.43 100.77 -43.01
C LEU A 212 21.99 100.24 -42.81
N HIS A 213 21.11 100.43 -43.79
CA HIS A 213 19.73 99.92 -43.72
C HIS A 213 19.67 98.39 -43.72
N GLU A 214 20.53 97.71 -44.48
CA GLU A 214 20.63 96.25 -44.51
C GLU A 214 21.17 95.68 -43.18
N ASP A 215 22.21 96.29 -42.60
CA ASP A 215 22.72 95.94 -41.26
C ASP A 215 21.68 96.14 -40.16
N VAL A 216 20.95 97.26 -40.19
CA VAL A 216 19.90 97.62 -39.24
C VAL A 216 18.72 96.61 -39.29
N LEU A 217 18.36 96.14 -40.49
CA LEU A 217 17.36 95.08 -40.65
C LEU A 217 17.88 93.72 -40.18
N ALA A 218 19.13 93.38 -40.48
CA ALA A 218 19.73 92.11 -40.07
C ALA A 218 19.79 91.99 -38.53
N LYS A 219 20.22 93.05 -37.82
CA LYS A 219 20.22 93.10 -36.35
C LYS A 219 18.82 93.04 -35.75
N GLN A 220 17.83 93.69 -36.36
CA GLN A 220 16.43 93.60 -35.91
C GLN A 220 15.87 92.18 -36.06
N LYS A 221 16.09 91.53 -37.21
CA LYS A 221 15.65 90.15 -37.45
C LYS A 221 16.33 89.15 -36.51
N GLN A 222 17.59 89.38 -36.15
CA GLN A 222 18.31 88.57 -35.16
C GLN A 222 17.73 88.75 -33.75
N SER A 223 17.47 89.99 -33.30
CA SER A 223 16.85 90.24 -32.00
C SER A 223 15.45 89.63 -31.89
N GLN A 224 14.67 89.62 -32.98
CA GLN A 224 13.34 89.00 -32.98
C GLN A 224 13.41 87.47 -32.84
N LYS A 225 14.38 86.81 -33.50
CA LYS A 225 14.64 85.37 -33.29
C LYS A 225 15.04 85.07 -31.85
N GLU A 226 15.95 85.87 -31.28
CA GLU A 226 16.41 85.69 -29.90
C GLU A 226 15.24 85.77 -28.90
N GLN A 227 14.22 86.61 -29.18
CA GLN A 227 12.99 86.68 -28.39
C GLN A 227 12.07 85.47 -28.59
N GLN A 228 11.87 85.00 -29.83
CA GLN A 228 11.07 83.79 -30.11
C GLN A 228 11.70 82.54 -29.47
N GLU A 229 13.02 82.38 -29.57
CA GLU A 229 13.76 81.30 -28.90
C GLU A 229 13.67 81.37 -27.36
N LEU A 230 13.43 82.55 -26.77
CA LEU A 230 13.17 82.69 -25.34
C LEU A 230 11.74 82.27 -24.96
N GLU A 231 10.75 82.63 -25.79
CA GLU A 231 9.34 82.25 -25.61
C GLU A 231 9.17 80.73 -25.71
N GLU A 232 9.76 80.09 -26.73
CA GLU A 232 9.81 78.62 -26.87
C GLU A 232 10.45 77.94 -25.65
N LEU A 233 11.57 78.47 -25.13
CA LEU A 233 12.23 77.91 -23.94
C LEU A 233 11.41 78.08 -22.66
N LEU A 234 10.60 79.13 -22.55
CA LEU A 234 9.67 79.35 -21.43
C LEU A 234 8.49 78.38 -21.50
N GLU A 235 7.88 78.19 -22.67
CA GLU A 235 6.82 77.20 -22.89
C GLU A 235 7.30 75.77 -22.56
N ILE A 236 8.49 75.39 -23.03
CA ILE A 236 9.11 74.10 -22.68
C ILE A 236 9.37 73.99 -21.16
N GLN A 237 9.77 75.09 -20.49
CA GLN A 237 9.94 75.07 -19.03
C GLN A 237 8.61 74.87 -18.31
N ASP A 238 7.53 75.52 -18.75
CA ASP A 238 6.24 75.45 -18.07
C ASP A 238 5.57 74.09 -18.25
N ASN A 239 5.61 73.51 -19.46
CA ASN A 239 5.21 72.12 -19.69
C ASN A 239 5.94 71.13 -18.76
N LEU A 240 7.26 71.29 -18.56
CA LEU A 240 8.04 70.45 -17.65
C LEU A 240 7.71 70.69 -16.16
N LYS A 241 7.27 71.89 -15.76
CA LYS A 241 6.77 72.13 -14.39
C LYS A 241 5.48 71.34 -14.14
N ASP A 242 4.57 71.33 -15.11
CA ASP A 242 3.31 70.59 -15.01
C ASP A 242 3.55 69.07 -14.98
N GLU A 243 4.53 68.57 -15.75
CA GLU A 243 5.03 67.19 -15.60
C GLU A 243 5.55 66.91 -14.17
N VAL A 244 6.38 67.79 -13.59
CA VAL A 244 6.87 67.61 -12.20
C VAL A 244 5.73 67.61 -11.18
N VAL A 245 4.73 68.48 -11.33
CA VAL A 245 3.54 68.51 -10.45
C VAL A 245 2.74 67.20 -10.57
N HIS A 246 2.64 66.63 -11.78
CA HIS A 246 2.01 65.33 -11.97
C HIS A 246 2.80 64.20 -11.29
N HIS A 247 4.12 64.13 -11.50
CA HIS A 247 4.98 63.11 -10.88
C HIS A 247 5.01 63.24 -9.33
N GLN A 248 4.98 64.45 -8.77
CA GLN A 248 4.90 64.68 -7.30
C GLN A 248 3.64 64.10 -6.66
N ALA A 249 2.53 63.96 -7.39
CA ALA A 249 1.31 63.35 -6.86
C ALA A 249 1.42 61.82 -6.69
N ILE A 250 2.30 61.17 -7.45
CA ILE A 250 2.38 59.70 -7.55
C ILE A 250 2.90 59.07 -6.23
N PRO A 251 4.05 59.47 -5.64
CA PRO A 251 4.49 58.97 -4.34
C PRO A 251 3.46 59.17 -3.22
N VAL A 252 2.76 60.32 -3.22
CA VAL A 252 1.71 60.65 -2.23
C VAL A 252 0.49 59.73 -2.35
N GLN A 253 0.14 59.28 -3.56
CA GLN A 253 -0.94 58.31 -3.76
C GLN A 253 -0.47 56.88 -3.43
N ILE A 254 0.73 56.49 -3.87
CA ILE A 254 1.33 55.18 -3.56
C ILE A 254 1.45 54.99 -2.04
N GLY A 255 1.96 55.98 -1.30
CA GLY A 255 2.08 55.92 0.17
C GLY A 255 0.73 55.69 0.86
N LYS A 256 -0.35 56.32 0.38
CA LYS A 256 -1.72 56.11 0.89
C LYS A 256 -2.27 54.71 0.58
N GLU A 257 -1.77 54.02 -0.44
CA GLU A 257 -2.14 52.62 -0.72
C GLU A 257 -1.28 51.64 0.05
N MET A 258 0.03 51.89 0.14
CA MET A 258 0.99 51.17 0.97
C MET A 258 0.53 51.15 2.43
N GLU A 259 0.04 52.28 2.97
CA GLU A 259 -0.61 52.34 4.29
C GLU A 259 -1.85 51.45 4.41
N LYS A 260 -2.76 51.48 3.43
CA LYS A 260 -3.98 50.63 3.45
C LYS A 260 -3.61 49.15 3.45
N ILE A 261 -2.59 48.76 2.68
CA ILE A 261 -2.09 47.39 2.59
C ILE A 261 -1.36 47.00 3.87
N MET A 262 -0.54 47.87 4.45
CA MET A 262 0.13 47.65 5.73
C MET A 262 -0.87 47.46 6.88
N ARG A 263 -1.96 48.24 6.93
CA ARG A 263 -3.04 48.06 7.90
C ARG A 263 -3.72 46.68 7.75
N LYS A 264 -4.04 46.27 6.51
CA LYS A 264 -4.59 44.93 6.22
C LYS A 264 -3.63 43.80 6.62
N LYS A 265 -2.34 43.92 6.27
CA LYS A 265 -1.28 42.98 6.66
C LYS A 265 -1.22 42.80 8.17
N VAL A 266 -1.22 43.88 8.95
CA VAL A 266 -1.19 43.81 10.42
C VAL A 266 -2.45 43.14 11.00
N GLU A 267 -3.60 43.27 10.33
CA GLU A 267 -4.82 42.57 10.72
C GLU A 267 -4.78 41.08 10.39
N THR A 268 -4.33 40.68 9.19
CA THR A 268 -4.20 39.28 8.79
C THR A 268 -3.07 38.57 9.54
N GLU A 269 -1.98 39.27 9.87
CA GLU A 269 -0.89 38.75 10.70
C GLU A 269 -1.30 38.55 12.17
N LYS A 270 -2.28 39.33 12.69
CA LYS A 270 -2.94 39.01 13.97
C LYS A 270 -3.81 37.77 13.87
N LYS A 271 -4.63 37.64 12.83
CA LYS A 271 -5.48 36.45 12.59
C LYS A 271 -4.63 35.18 12.43
N ARG A 272 -3.51 35.27 11.70
CA ARG A 272 -2.50 34.22 11.58
C ARG A 272 -2.05 33.69 12.94
N LYS A 273 -1.62 34.57 13.85
CA LYS A 273 -1.18 34.17 15.18
C LYS A 273 -2.26 33.41 15.95
N VAL A 274 -3.49 33.92 15.94
CA VAL A 274 -4.64 33.24 16.58
C VAL A 274 -4.87 31.83 15.99
N PHE A 275 -4.72 31.62 14.68
CA PHE A 275 -4.81 30.27 14.11
C PHE A 275 -3.61 29.38 14.45
N ALA A 276 -2.39 29.93 14.56
CA ALA A 276 -1.21 29.19 15.01
C ALA A 276 -1.36 28.72 16.46
N ASP A 277 -1.82 29.62 17.35
CA ASP A 277 -2.10 29.33 18.76
C ASP A 277 -3.17 28.22 18.87
N GLN A 278 -4.27 28.32 18.11
CA GLN A 278 -5.30 27.27 18.04
C GLN A 278 -4.76 25.91 17.54
N VAL A 279 -3.91 25.91 16.51
CA VAL A 279 -3.29 24.66 16.01
C VAL A 279 -2.36 24.06 17.07
N GLN A 280 -1.66 24.87 17.85
CA GLN A 280 -0.83 24.41 18.97
C GLN A 280 -1.68 23.82 20.10
N GLU A 281 -2.74 24.50 20.53
CA GLU A 281 -3.70 24.00 21.54
C GLU A 281 -4.35 22.68 21.11
N LEU A 282 -4.80 22.58 19.86
CA LEU A 282 -5.41 21.37 19.31
C LEU A 282 -4.42 20.21 19.21
N ASN A 283 -3.15 20.45 18.88
CA ASN A 283 -2.11 19.41 18.96
C ASN A 283 -1.86 18.93 20.41
N VAL A 284 -1.86 19.84 21.39
CA VAL A 284 -1.73 19.48 22.82
C VAL A 284 -2.96 18.69 23.31
N ALA A 285 -4.17 19.03 22.86
CA ALA A 285 -5.38 18.28 23.16
C ALA A 285 -5.37 16.88 22.50
N LEU A 286 -4.95 16.79 21.24
CA LEU A 286 -4.82 15.56 20.47
C LEU A 286 -3.85 14.58 21.13
N LYS A 287 -2.66 15.04 21.57
CA LYS A 287 -1.69 14.23 22.33
C LYS A 287 -2.21 13.78 23.71
N LYS A 288 -3.09 14.56 24.35
CA LYS A 288 -3.78 14.14 25.59
C LYS A 288 -4.84 13.05 25.34
N VAL A 289 -5.43 12.99 24.14
CA VAL A 289 -6.34 11.88 23.77
C VAL A 289 -5.52 10.64 23.41
N GLU A 290 -4.47 10.78 22.59
CA GLU A 290 -3.50 9.72 22.25
C GLU A 290 -2.94 9.01 23.50
N ASN A 291 -2.43 9.77 24.48
CA ASN A 291 -1.94 9.22 25.75
C ASN A 291 -3.01 8.50 26.59
N LYS A 292 -4.30 8.76 26.37
CA LYS A 292 -5.40 7.99 27.01
C LYS A 292 -5.77 6.76 26.20
N THR A 293 -5.78 6.87 24.87
CA THR A 293 -5.98 5.76 23.93
C THR A 293 -5.01 4.62 24.26
N ASN A 294 -3.72 4.93 24.43
CA ASN A 294 -2.71 3.91 24.72
C ASN A 294 -2.95 3.22 26.07
N LYS A 295 -3.32 3.97 27.12
CA LYS A 295 -3.62 3.40 28.45
C LYS A 295 -4.82 2.47 28.47
N VAL A 296 -5.93 2.85 27.82
CA VAL A 296 -7.11 1.97 27.74
C VAL A 296 -6.80 0.73 26.88
N LEU A 297 -5.84 0.82 25.94
CA LEU A 297 -5.36 -0.32 25.17
C LEU A 297 -4.49 -1.26 26.02
N GLU A 298 -3.54 -0.72 26.80
CA GLU A 298 -2.74 -1.46 27.79
C GLU A 298 -3.65 -2.19 28.81
N GLU A 299 -4.58 -1.45 29.43
CA GLU A 299 -5.58 -1.97 30.37
C GLU A 299 -6.46 -3.07 29.74
N LYS A 300 -6.90 -2.89 28.48
CA LYS A 300 -7.66 -3.91 27.75
C LYS A 300 -6.84 -5.19 27.52
N GLU A 301 -5.59 -5.07 27.09
CA GLU A 301 -4.73 -6.23 26.83
C GLU A 301 -4.48 -7.05 28.10
N ASP A 302 -4.27 -6.40 29.25
CA ASP A 302 -4.07 -7.10 30.51
C ASP A 302 -5.34 -7.81 31.02
N VAL A 303 -6.52 -7.21 30.83
CA VAL A 303 -7.80 -7.91 31.11
C VAL A 303 -8.00 -9.08 30.13
N ILE A 304 -7.63 -8.97 28.85
CA ILE A 304 -7.68 -10.10 27.91
C ILE A 304 -6.77 -11.25 28.35
N LYS A 305 -5.52 -10.96 28.74
CA LYS A 305 -4.58 -11.96 29.29
C LYS A 305 -5.18 -12.66 30.52
N GLU A 306 -5.91 -11.93 31.37
CA GLU A 306 -6.61 -12.55 32.51
C GLU A 306 -7.81 -13.42 32.07
N VAL A 307 -8.63 -12.98 31.10
CA VAL A 307 -9.74 -13.78 30.53
C VAL A 307 -9.22 -15.10 29.97
N GLU A 308 -8.15 -15.06 29.17
CA GLU A 308 -7.53 -16.25 28.57
C GLU A 308 -6.95 -17.18 29.64
N GLY A 309 -6.28 -16.62 30.65
CA GLY A 309 -5.80 -17.38 31.82
C GLY A 309 -6.92 -18.05 32.61
N LYS A 310 -8.06 -17.37 32.85
CA LYS A 310 -9.23 -18.00 33.49
C LYS A 310 -9.84 -19.08 32.61
N ARG A 311 -9.92 -18.86 31.29
CA ARG A 311 -10.48 -19.82 30.33
C ARG A 311 -9.67 -21.12 30.27
N ALA A 312 -8.34 -21.03 30.19
CA ALA A 312 -7.46 -22.20 30.20
C ALA A 312 -7.55 -22.99 31.52
N LEU A 313 -7.65 -22.29 32.66
CA LEU A 313 -7.87 -22.92 33.97
C LEU A 313 -9.24 -23.62 34.05
N LEU A 314 -10.31 -22.98 33.56
CA LEU A 314 -11.67 -23.54 33.53
C LEU A 314 -11.70 -24.81 32.66
N GLU A 315 -11.10 -24.79 31.47
CA GLU A 315 -11.02 -25.94 30.59
C GLU A 315 -10.26 -27.11 31.24
N SER A 316 -9.15 -26.84 31.93
CA SER A 316 -8.43 -27.87 32.68
C SER A 316 -9.28 -28.48 33.80
N LYS A 317 -10.04 -27.65 34.54
CA LYS A 317 -10.94 -28.12 35.61
C LYS A 317 -12.16 -28.86 35.07
N GLU A 318 -12.63 -28.53 33.87
CA GLU A 318 -13.66 -29.28 33.17
C GLU A 318 -13.15 -30.64 32.68
N ARG A 319 -11.90 -30.73 32.20
CA ARG A 319 -11.23 -32.01 31.91
C ARG A 319 -11.13 -32.89 33.16
N GLU A 320 -10.69 -32.35 34.30
CA GLU A 320 -10.65 -33.06 35.58
C GLU A 320 -12.04 -33.54 36.04
N PHE A 321 -13.05 -32.69 35.99
CA PHE A 321 -14.43 -33.04 36.33
C PHE A 321 -14.96 -34.18 35.44
N ASN A 322 -14.70 -34.14 34.13
CA ASN A 322 -15.15 -35.15 33.19
C ASN A 322 -14.44 -36.50 33.40
N GLN A 323 -13.20 -36.52 33.90
CA GLN A 323 -12.53 -37.74 34.35
C GLN A 323 -13.18 -38.31 35.62
N LEU A 324 -13.39 -37.47 36.65
CA LEU A 324 -14.06 -37.86 37.89
C LEU A 324 -15.50 -38.37 37.66
N LYS A 325 -16.24 -37.78 36.71
CA LYS A 325 -17.58 -38.24 36.33
C LYS A 325 -17.56 -39.65 35.74
N LYS A 326 -16.62 -39.95 34.83
CA LYS A 326 -16.43 -41.29 34.26
C LYS A 326 -16.06 -42.32 35.35
N LEU A 327 -15.24 -41.95 36.33
CA LEU A 327 -14.91 -42.81 37.46
C LEU A 327 -16.13 -43.08 38.37
N LEU A 328 -17.01 -42.09 38.57
CA LEU A 328 -18.28 -42.28 39.29
C LEU A 328 -19.23 -43.22 38.52
N GLU A 329 -19.31 -43.08 37.20
CA GLU A 329 -20.14 -43.94 36.33
C GLU A 329 -19.63 -45.40 36.37
N LEU A 330 -18.32 -45.61 36.16
CA LEU A 330 -17.67 -46.93 36.27
C LEU A 330 -17.85 -47.57 37.65
N ASN A 331 -17.73 -46.81 38.74
CA ASN A 331 -17.94 -47.34 40.09
C ASN A 331 -19.40 -47.77 40.35
N LYS A 332 -20.39 -47.11 39.73
CA LYS A 332 -21.79 -47.54 39.78
C LYS A 332 -22.04 -48.81 38.97
N GLU A 333 -21.39 -48.94 37.81
CA GLU A 333 -21.43 -50.18 37.01
C GLU A 333 -20.79 -51.36 37.76
N ASN A 334 -19.69 -51.11 38.48
CA ASN A 334 -19.05 -52.10 39.37
C ASN A 334 -19.95 -52.51 40.56
N GLU A 335 -20.63 -51.57 41.22
CA GLU A 335 -21.62 -51.88 42.27
C GLU A 335 -22.80 -52.69 41.69
N ALA A 336 -23.35 -52.29 40.55
CA ALA A 336 -24.44 -52.99 39.87
C ALA A 336 -24.07 -54.42 39.45
N THR A 337 -22.85 -54.62 38.93
CA THR A 337 -22.31 -55.93 38.55
C THR A 337 -22.16 -56.82 39.79
N SER A 338 -21.57 -56.30 40.87
CA SER A 338 -21.41 -57.01 42.15
C SER A 338 -22.76 -57.41 42.78
N LEU A 339 -23.79 -56.57 42.64
CA LEU A 339 -25.15 -56.87 43.09
C LEU A 339 -25.83 -57.96 42.23
N SER A 340 -25.58 -57.96 40.92
CA SER A 340 -26.07 -58.98 39.99
C SER A 340 -25.44 -60.35 40.26
N GLU A 341 -24.11 -60.41 40.39
CA GLU A 341 -23.37 -61.63 40.75
C GLU A 341 -23.87 -62.23 42.07
N ARG A 342 -24.11 -61.40 43.09
CA ARG A 342 -24.70 -61.86 44.36
C ARG A 342 -26.07 -62.50 44.16
N GLY A 343 -26.96 -61.88 43.37
CA GLY A 343 -28.27 -62.44 43.07
C GLY A 343 -28.21 -63.78 42.33
N TYR A 344 -27.26 -63.94 41.42
CA TYR A 344 -26.99 -65.20 40.73
C TYR A 344 -26.47 -66.30 41.69
N LEU A 345 -25.55 -65.94 42.59
CA LEU A 345 -25.02 -66.86 43.61
C LEU A 345 -26.09 -67.27 44.63
N ASP A 346 -26.97 -66.36 45.06
CA ASP A 346 -28.09 -66.66 45.95
C ASP A 346 -29.11 -67.61 45.30
N LEU A 347 -29.39 -67.44 44.00
CA LEU A 347 -30.25 -68.35 43.23
C LEU A 347 -29.61 -69.75 43.10
N ASN A 348 -28.32 -69.83 42.75
CA ASN A 348 -27.60 -71.11 42.68
C ASN A 348 -27.55 -71.81 44.05
N LEU A 349 -27.31 -71.07 45.13
CA LEU A 349 -27.34 -71.60 46.49
C LEU A 349 -28.73 -72.15 46.85
N ARG A 350 -29.81 -71.49 46.44
CA ARG A 350 -31.18 -71.98 46.61
C ARG A 350 -31.46 -73.25 45.83
N ASN A 351 -30.99 -73.35 44.59
CA ASN A 351 -31.10 -74.58 43.79
C ASN A 351 -30.37 -75.74 44.46
N CYS A 352 -29.10 -75.56 44.86
CA CYS A 352 -28.35 -76.59 45.58
C CYS A 352 -28.98 -76.99 46.94
N GLN A 353 -29.75 -76.11 47.59
CA GLN A 353 -30.53 -76.45 48.78
C GLN A 353 -31.73 -77.34 48.46
N ILE A 354 -32.42 -77.07 47.33
CA ILE A 354 -33.52 -77.89 46.81
C ILE A 354 -33.01 -79.27 46.40
N ASP A 355 -31.91 -79.34 45.64
CA ASP A 355 -31.30 -80.62 45.21
C ASP A 355 -30.88 -81.48 46.40
N LYS A 356 -30.26 -80.86 47.41
CA LYS A 356 -29.90 -81.50 48.66
C LYS A 356 -31.13 -82.03 49.42
N GLN A 357 -32.25 -81.30 49.40
CA GLN A 357 -33.49 -81.75 50.03
C GLN A 357 -34.09 -82.94 49.26
N ASN A 358 -34.18 -82.86 47.94
CA ASN A 358 -34.62 -83.94 47.06
C ASN A 358 -33.81 -85.23 47.30
N ALA A 359 -32.48 -85.13 47.32
CA ALA A 359 -31.59 -86.25 47.61
C ALA A 359 -31.73 -86.80 49.04
N HIS A 360 -32.03 -85.95 50.02
CA HIS A 360 -32.31 -86.40 51.40
C HIS A 360 -33.64 -87.16 51.51
N ASP A 361 -34.68 -86.69 50.82
CA ASP A 361 -35.99 -87.34 50.78
C ASP A 361 -35.93 -88.65 50.00
N GLU A 362 -35.18 -88.72 48.89
CA GLU A 362 -34.93 -89.96 48.15
C GLU A 362 -34.15 -90.98 48.99
N LEU A 363 -33.05 -90.57 49.63
CA LEU A 363 -32.31 -91.44 50.56
C LEU A 363 -33.22 -91.95 51.69
N THR A 364 -34.13 -91.11 52.19
CA THR A 364 -35.10 -91.49 53.22
C THR A 364 -36.15 -92.49 52.70
N ARG A 365 -36.57 -92.39 51.43
CA ARG A 365 -37.41 -93.41 50.77
C ARG A 365 -36.64 -94.73 50.64
N LYS A 366 -35.41 -94.71 50.14
CA LYS A 366 -34.55 -95.91 49.98
C LYS A 366 -34.21 -96.58 51.31
N GLN A 367 -34.05 -95.82 52.39
CA GLN A 367 -33.91 -96.36 53.74
C GLN A 367 -35.18 -97.14 54.17
N ARG A 368 -36.38 -96.60 53.93
CA ARG A 368 -37.66 -97.24 54.26
C ARG A 368 -37.96 -98.48 53.40
N GLU A 369 -37.58 -98.46 52.12
CA GLU A 369 -37.62 -99.63 51.22
C GLU A 369 -36.72 -100.73 51.78
N LYS A 370 -35.41 -100.46 51.98
CA LYS A 370 -34.46 -101.40 52.56
C LYS A 370 -34.93 -102.02 53.89
N GLU A 371 -35.52 -101.23 54.78
CA GLU A 371 -36.08 -101.78 56.02
C GLU A 371 -37.31 -102.68 55.81
N ARG A 372 -38.17 -102.38 54.84
CA ARG A 372 -39.31 -103.25 54.47
C ARG A 372 -38.79 -104.59 53.97
N ASP A 373 -37.80 -104.56 53.10
CA ASP A 373 -37.23 -105.76 52.50
C ASP A 373 -36.45 -106.60 53.52
N LEU A 374 -35.74 -105.96 54.46
CA LEU A 374 -35.06 -106.64 55.56
C LEU A 374 -36.05 -107.26 56.57
N ARG A 375 -37.23 -106.65 56.78
CA ARG A 375 -38.33 -107.26 57.56
C ARG A 375 -38.95 -108.45 56.82
N ASN A 376 -39.10 -108.37 55.49
CA ASN A 376 -39.59 -109.47 54.66
C ASN A 376 -38.59 -110.65 54.65
N LEU A 377 -37.29 -110.38 54.48
CA LEU A 377 -36.22 -111.37 54.53
C LEU A 377 -36.27 -112.16 55.85
N LYS A 378 -36.33 -111.48 57.00
CA LYS A 378 -36.43 -112.13 58.32
C LYS A 378 -37.68 -113.01 58.49
N LYS A 379 -38.78 -112.66 57.83
CA LYS A 379 -39.99 -113.50 57.82
C LYS A 379 -39.76 -114.77 56.98
N VAL A 380 -39.07 -114.68 55.85
CA VAL A 380 -38.69 -115.83 55.02
C VAL A 380 -37.66 -116.70 55.71
N GLU A 381 -36.64 -116.13 56.36
CA GLU A 381 -35.65 -116.84 57.18
C GLU A 381 -36.31 -117.64 58.31
N LEU A 382 -37.31 -117.06 58.99
CA LEU A 382 -38.05 -117.75 60.05
C LEU A 382 -38.91 -118.90 59.50
N LEU A 383 -39.58 -118.71 58.36
CA LEU A 383 -40.35 -119.77 57.69
C LEU A 383 -39.43 -120.90 57.20
N LEU A 384 -38.27 -120.56 56.63
CA LEU A 384 -37.24 -121.51 56.23
C LEU A 384 -36.74 -122.32 57.43
N LYS A 385 -36.54 -121.68 58.59
CA LYS A 385 -36.16 -122.40 59.81
C LYS A 385 -37.25 -123.34 60.28
N VAL A 386 -38.51 -122.91 60.36
CA VAL A 386 -39.63 -123.80 60.74
C VAL A 386 -39.74 -125.01 59.80
N ALA A 387 -39.47 -124.83 58.51
CA ALA A 387 -39.38 -125.94 57.56
C ALA A 387 -38.23 -126.91 57.88
N HIS A 388 -37.03 -126.43 58.23
CA HIS A 388 -35.91 -127.27 58.66
C HIS A 388 -36.22 -128.01 59.97
N ASP A 389 -36.70 -127.30 60.99
CA ASP A 389 -37.07 -127.90 62.29
C ASP A 389 -38.13 -129.02 62.11
N SER A 390 -39.02 -128.91 61.10
CA SER A 390 -40.00 -129.96 60.73
C SER A 390 -39.42 -131.13 59.92
N LEU A 391 -38.36 -130.89 59.14
CA LEU A 391 -37.63 -131.91 58.40
C LEU A 391 -36.79 -132.77 59.36
N ASP A 392 -36.11 -132.15 60.32
CA ASP A 392 -35.32 -132.84 61.34
C ASP A 392 -36.22 -133.78 62.19
N LEU A 393 -37.44 -133.34 62.53
CA LEU A 393 -38.42 -134.16 63.25
C LEU A 393 -38.87 -135.39 62.43
N THR A 394 -39.08 -135.24 61.11
CA THR A 394 -39.47 -136.38 60.25
C THR A 394 -38.30 -137.32 59.99
N GLN A 395 -37.06 -136.83 59.92
CA GLN A 395 -35.86 -137.68 59.90
C GLN A 395 -35.69 -138.46 61.22
N ALA A 396 -35.90 -137.84 62.37
CA ALA A 396 -35.82 -138.51 63.67
C ALA A 396 -36.90 -139.61 63.83
N MET A 397 -38.12 -139.38 63.33
CA MET A 397 -39.14 -140.44 63.28
C MET A 397 -38.73 -141.62 62.37
N HIS A 398 -38.12 -141.34 61.22
CA HIS A 398 -37.64 -142.38 60.31
C HIS A 398 -36.54 -143.24 60.96
N GLN A 399 -35.57 -142.61 61.63
CA GLN A 399 -34.51 -143.33 62.37
C GLN A 399 -35.06 -144.24 63.47
N ARG A 400 -36.11 -143.82 64.19
CA ARG A 400 -36.73 -144.66 65.24
C ARG A 400 -37.41 -145.91 64.66
N LEU A 401 -38.08 -145.77 63.51
CA LEU A 401 -38.70 -146.89 62.81
C LEU A 401 -37.69 -147.90 62.27
N CYS A 402 -36.48 -147.47 61.89
CA CYS A 402 -35.39 -148.39 61.52
C CYS A 402 -34.94 -149.24 62.72
N LEU A 403 -34.74 -148.63 63.89
CA LEU A 403 -34.30 -149.35 65.10
C LEU A 403 -35.36 -150.33 65.64
N GLU A 404 -36.65 -150.04 65.45
CA GLU A 404 -37.74 -150.97 65.81
C GLU A 404 -37.78 -152.24 64.93
N ILE A 405 -37.10 -152.25 63.76
CA ILE A 405 -37.03 -153.41 62.84
C ILE A 405 -35.86 -154.36 63.19
N GLU A 406 -34.80 -153.86 63.83
CA GLU A 406 -33.59 -154.65 64.15
C GLU A 406 -33.75 -155.56 65.40
N GLY A 407 -34.90 -155.50 66.09
CA GLY A 407 -35.11 -156.09 67.42
C GLY A 407 -35.66 -157.51 67.52
N LEU A 408 -35.79 -158.28 66.43
CA LEU A 408 -36.42 -159.61 66.42
C LEU A 408 -35.41 -160.78 66.27
N PRO A 409 -35.14 -161.59 67.32
CA PRO A 409 -34.18 -162.69 67.25
C PRO A 409 -34.76 -164.01 66.71
N LYS A 410 -33.90 -164.84 66.08
CA LYS A 410 -34.18 -166.24 65.73
C LYS A 410 -33.22 -167.21 66.43
N ASP A 411 -33.78 -167.91 67.41
CA ASP A 411 -33.72 -169.37 67.62
C ASP A 411 -32.37 -170.14 67.76
N ASN A 412 -32.32 -170.97 68.81
CA ASN A 412 -31.37 -172.07 69.11
C ASN A 412 -29.86 -171.73 69.33
N GLY A 413 -29.11 -172.45 70.18
CA GLY A 413 -29.51 -173.43 71.21
C GLY A 413 -28.51 -174.58 71.41
N SER A 414 -28.05 -174.82 72.65
CA SER A 414 -27.63 -176.15 73.14
C SER A 414 -27.31 -176.16 74.64
N LEU A 415 -27.41 -177.35 75.25
CA LEU A 415 -27.01 -177.67 76.62
C LEU A 415 -25.86 -178.68 76.58
N ALA A 416 -24.73 -178.42 77.26
CA ALA A 416 -23.85 -179.47 77.83
C ALA A 416 -22.68 -178.91 78.66
N ASP A 417 -22.87 -178.62 79.97
CA ASP A 417 -21.94 -179.17 81.00
C ASP A 417 -22.34 -178.91 82.48
N ARG A 418 -23.19 -177.93 82.81
CA ARG A 418 -23.64 -177.70 84.21
C ARG A 418 -24.68 -178.73 84.72
N ARG A 419 -24.56 -179.99 84.29
CA ARG A 419 -25.48 -181.12 84.63
C ARG A 419 -24.74 -182.31 85.29
N LYS A 420 -23.67 -182.07 86.04
CA LYS A 420 -22.82 -183.12 86.66
C LYS A 420 -22.69 -183.09 88.20
N GLU A 421 -23.07 -182.00 88.88
CA GLU A 421 -22.79 -181.84 90.33
C GLU A 421 -23.98 -182.10 91.27
N LEU A 422 -25.23 -182.08 90.80
CA LEU A 422 -26.42 -182.41 91.61
C LEU A 422 -26.87 -183.88 91.47
N HIS A 423 -25.98 -184.81 91.84
CA HIS A 423 -26.34 -186.24 91.95
C HIS A 423 -25.58 -187.05 93.01
N LYS A 424 -24.97 -186.42 94.03
CA LYS A 424 -24.32 -187.13 95.14
C LYS A 424 -24.69 -186.70 96.56
N GLU A 425 -25.18 -185.48 96.78
CA GLU A 425 -25.37 -184.96 98.15
C GLU A 425 -26.80 -185.12 98.71
N VAL A 426 -27.77 -185.53 97.88
CA VAL A 426 -29.17 -185.74 98.31
C VAL A 426 -29.42 -187.14 98.91
N GLU A 427 -28.56 -188.12 98.61
CA GLU A 427 -28.75 -189.53 99.04
C GLU A 427 -28.05 -189.92 100.35
N ILE A 428 -27.13 -189.10 100.87
CA ILE A 428 -26.44 -189.41 102.13
C ILE A 428 -27.23 -188.89 103.34
N ALA A 429 -27.80 -187.69 103.25
CA ALA A 429 -28.58 -187.05 104.32
C ALA A 429 -29.96 -187.70 104.61
N LYS A 430 -30.27 -188.86 104.03
CA LYS A 430 -31.51 -189.64 104.26
C LYS A 430 -31.31 -190.95 105.03
N ARG A 431 -30.08 -191.29 105.47
CA ARG A 431 -29.81 -192.51 106.27
C ARG A 431 -29.55 -192.25 107.76
N SER A 432 -29.65 -191.01 108.23
CA SER A 432 -29.63 -190.65 109.67
C SER A 432 -30.96 -190.94 110.38
N LEU A 433 -31.54 -192.12 110.13
CA LEU A 433 -32.79 -192.58 110.74
C LEU A 433 -32.47 -193.52 111.92
N ALA A 434 -33.12 -193.27 113.07
CA ALA A 434 -33.29 -194.20 114.20
C ALA A 434 -32.12 -194.45 115.18
N HIS A 435 -31.60 -193.37 115.78
CA HIS A 435 -31.07 -193.35 117.16
C HIS A 435 -31.05 -191.90 117.67
N GLN A 436 -31.60 -191.50 118.83
CA GLN A 436 -32.60 -192.10 119.75
C GLN A 436 -33.77 -191.08 119.91
N ARG A 437 -35.01 -191.37 120.32
CA ARG A 437 -35.61 -192.12 121.45
C ARG A 437 -35.56 -191.44 122.84
N LEU A 438 -36.56 -190.55 123.03
CA LEU A 438 -37.41 -190.35 124.23
C LEU A 438 -36.87 -189.64 125.50
N LEU A 439 -37.75 -188.78 126.07
CA LEU A 439 -37.76 -188.17 127.43
C LEU A 439 -36.58 -187.23 127.76
N THR A 440 -36.80 -186.01 128.25
CA THR A 440 -37.57 -185.65 129.47
C THR A 440 -38.46 -184.41 129.31
N ASP A 441 -39.72 -184.51 129.75
CA ASP A 441 -40.63 -183.36 129.91
C ASP A 441 -40.39 -182.58 131.22
N VAL A 442 -41.01 -181.39 131.30
CA VAL A 442 -41.18 -180.45 132.45
C VAL A 442 -40.29 -179.20 132.48
N GLU A 443 -39.01 -179.23 132.09
CA GLU A 443 -38.13 -178.04 132.24
C GLU A 443 -38.17 -177.03 131.07
N THR A 444 -38.73 -177.39 129.92
CA THR A 444 -38.65 -176.59 128.67
C THR A 444 -39.48 -175.31 128.65
N HIS A 445 -40.65 -175.29 129.31
CA HIS A 445 -41.63 -174.19 129.16
C HIS A 445 -41.21 -172.82 129.72
N LEU A 446 -40.13 -172.74 130.50
CA LEU A 446 -39.66 -171.46 131.05
C LEU A 446 -38.77 -170.65 130.09
N LEU A 447 -38.21 -171.26 129.04
CA LEU A 447 -37.23 -170.59 128.15
C LEU A 447 -37.87 -169.90 126.93
N GLU A 448 -38.98 -170.45 126.41
CA GLU A 448 -39.58 -169.99 125.15
C GLU A 448 -40.16 -168.56 125.22
N HIS A 449 -40.57 -168.10 126.42
CA HIS A 449 -41.16 -166.77 126.61
C HIS A 449 -40.16 -165.63 126.29
N CYS A 450 -38.87 -165.79 126.63
CA CYS A 450 -37.89 -164.71 126.50
C CYS A 450 -37.49 -164.42 125.04
N ILE A 451 -37.51 -165.42 124.16
CA ILE A 451 -37.03 -165.31 122.78
C ILE A 451 -38.03 -164.52 121.89
N ALA A 452 -39.30 -164.46 122.29
CA ALA A 452 -40.37 -163.83 121.49
C ALA A 452 -40.30 -162.29 121.46
N GLU A 453 -39.69 -161.63 122.46
CA GLU A 453 -39.63 -160.16 122.52
C GLU A 453 -38.48 -159.55 121.68
N GLU A 454 -37.29 -160.15 121.71
CA GLU A 454 -36.13 -159.65 120.93
C GLU A 454 -36.43 -159.54 119.42
N ALA A 455 -37.19 -160.48 118.88
CA ALA A 455 -37.51 -160.54 117.45
C ALA A 455 -38.39 -159.37 116.95
N LYS A 456 -39.03 -158.59 117.83
CA LYS A 456 -39.75 -157.36 117.45
C LYS A 456 -38.81 -156.17 117.26
N LEU A 457 -37.94 -155.93 118.23
CA LEU A 457 -37.07 -154.74 118.29
C LEU A 457 -36.16 -154.62 117.05
N PHE A 458 -35.69 -155.76 116.53
CA PHE A 458 -34.80 -155.78 115.36
C PHE A 458 -35.43 -155.18 114.09
N LYS A 459 -36.75 -155.34 113.89
CA LYS A 459 -37.44 -154.85 112.68
C LYS A 459 -37.61 -153.33 112.66
N GLU A 460 -37.76 -152.71 113.84
CA GLU A 460 -37.88 -151.24 113.94
C GLU A 460 -36.54 -150.55 113.62
N HIS A 461 -35.42 -151.17 113.97
CA HIS A 461 -34.08 -150.65 113.68
C HIS A 461 -33.74 -150.62 112.17
N GLU A 462 -34.18 -151.61 111.39
CA GLU A 462 -33.93 -151.61 109.93
C GLU A 462 -34.71 -150.48 109.22
N TYR A 463 -35.98 -150.28 109.57
CA TYR A 463 -36.83 -149.22 109.00
C TYR A 463 -36.24 -147.81 109.21
N LEU A 464 -35.60 -147.56 110.35
CA LEU A 464 -34.94 -146.28 110.63
C LEU A 464 -33.70 -146.04 109.75
N ARG A 465 -32.98 -147.08 109.31
CA ARG A 465 -31.81 -146.93 108.43
C ARG A 465 -32.18 -146.45 107.02
N GLU A 466 -33.27 -146.94 106.43
CA GLU A 466 -33.68 -146.55 105.08
C GLU A 466 -34.10 -145.06 104.99
N GLN A 467 -34.74 -144.53 106.04
CA GLN A 467 -35.08 -143.11 106.11
C GLN A 467 -33.83 -142.22 106.12
N VAL A 468 -32.80 -142.58 106.91
CA VAL A 468 -31.53 -141.83 106.97
C VAL A 468 -30.82 -141.81 105.60
N ALA A 469 -30.77 -142.94 104.91
CA ALA A 469 -30.19 -143.03 103.56
C ALA A 469 -30.94 -142.14 102.55
N THR A 470 -32.27 -142.07 102.65
CA THR A 470 -33.13 -141.25 101.77
C THR A 470 -32.90 -139.75 102.00
N LEU A 471 -32.80 -139.32 103.26
CA LEU A 471 -32.56 -137.92 103.63
C LEU A 471 -31.17 -137.41 103.17
N LEU A 472 -30.13 -138.25 103.27
CA LEU A 472 -28.80 -137.94 102.76
C LEU A 472 -28.80 -137.61 101.26
N ARG A 473 -29.51 -138.41 100.44
CA ARG A 473 -29.59 -138.20 98.99
C ARG A 473 -30.31 -136.90 98.60
N LEU A 474 -31.38 -136.56 99.32
CA LEU A 474 -32.08 -135.27 99.16
C LEU A 474 -31.19 -134.07 99.52
N THR A 475 -30.34 -134.24 100.54
CA THR A 475 -29.42 -133.19 101.01
C THR A 475 -28.36 -132.88 99.95
N GLN A 476 -27.79 -133.92 99.31
CA GLN A 476 -26.83 -133.76 98.21
C GLN A 476 -27.44 -133.04 96.99
N LEU A 477 -28.60 -133.47 96.51
CA LEU A 477 -29.29 -132.81 95.38
C LEU A 477 -29.55 -131.32 95.65
N LYS A 478 -29.83 -130.94 96.90
CA LYS A 478 -29.98 -129.52 97.28
C LYS A 478 -28.65 -128.79 97.52
N ALA A 479 -27.52 -129.48 97.67
CA ALA A 479 -26.20 -128.85 97.55
C ALA A 479 -25.91 -128.53 96.07
N ASP A 480 -26.04 -129.52 95.19
CA ASP A 480 -25.73 -129.42 93.75
C ASP A 480 -26.58 -128.32 93.07
N GLU A 481 -27.89 -128.25 93.38
CA GLU A 481 -28.78 -127.19 92.92
C GLU A 481 -28.31 -125.78 93.30
N ARG A 482 -27.75 -125.60 94.51
CA ARG A 482 -27.25 -124.28 94.96
C ARG A 482 -25.96 -123.93 94.24
N GLU A 483 -25.05 -124.88 94.06
CA GLU A 483 -23.77 -124.63 93.39
C GLU A 483 -24.00 -124.25 91.92
N GLN A 484 -24.90 -124.94 91.21
CA GLN A 484 -25.25 -124.60 89.83
C GLN A 484 -25.88 -123.19 89.74
N LYS A 485 -26.84 -122.87 90.61
CA LYS A 485 -27.46 -121.52 90.66
C LYS A 485 -26.44 -120.41 90.97
N SER A 486 -25.44 -120.69 91.83
CA SER A 486 -24.33 -119.78 92.10
C SER A 486 -23.43 -119.56 90.88
N LYS A 487 -23.03 -120.64 90.20
CA LYS A 487 -22.24 -120.58 88.95
C LYS A 487 -22.93 -119.76 87.87
N ASP A 488 -24.24 -119.93 87.69
CA ASP A 488 -25.00 -119.20 86.67
C ASP A 488 -25.30 -117.75 87.06
N PHE A 489 -25.47 -117.45 88.35
CA PHE A 489 -25.50 -116.07 88.86
C PHE A 489 -24.18 -115.32 88.57
N ILE A 490 -23.02 -115.95 88.83
CA ILE A 490 -21.71 -115.34 88.55
C ILE A 490 -21.54 -115.07 87.04
N LYS A 491 -21.92 -116.02 86.17
CA LYS A 491 -21.90 -115.81 84.70
C LYS A 491 -22.81 -114.64 84.28
N ALA A 492 -24.01 -114.54 84.86
CA ALA A 492 -24.93 -113.44 84.58
C ALA A 492 -24.38 -112.08 85.06
N GLN A 493 -23.79 -112.03 86.25
CA GLN A 493 -23.16 -110.85 86.83
C GLN A 493 -21.96 -110.35 85.97
N GLN A 494 -21.11 -111.27 85.50
CA GLN A 494 -20.01 -110.95 84.58
C GLN A 494 -20.50 -110.41 83.23
N ARG A 495 -21.54 -111.01 82.64
CA ARG A 495 -22.17 -110.51 81.41
C ARG A 495 -22.76 -109.10 81.61
N HIS A 496 -23.47 -108.87 82.70
CA HIS A 496 -24.03 -107.56 83.04
C HIS A 496 -22.93 -106.49 83.21
N PHE A 497 -21.81 -106.84 83.88
CA PHE A 497 -20.67 -105.94 84.05
C PHE A 497 -20.03 -105.54 82.70
N ASN A 498 -19.83 -106.51 81.81
CA ASN A 498 -19.26 -106.27 80.48
C ASN A 498 -20.17 -105.38 79.62
N VAL A 499 -21.47 -105.68 79.54
CA VAL A 499 -22.44 -104.85 78.82
C VAL A 499 -22.52 -103.43 79.42
N THR A 500 -22.47 -103.29 80.74
CA THR A 500 -22.41 -101.98 81.41
C THR A 500 -21.15 -101.18 81.03
N LYS A 501 -20.01 -101.85 80.83
CA LYS A 501 -18.75 -101.22 80.39
C LYS A 501 -18.83 -100.80 78.91
N GLU A 502 -19.41 -101.62 78.05
CA GLU A 502 -19.62 -101.30 76.63
C GLU A 502 -20.57 -100.11 76.44
N ILE A 503 -21.71 -100.07 77.15
CA ILE A 503 -22.64 -98.94 77.14
C ILE A 503 -21.91 -97.64 77.53
N LYS A 504 -21.13 -97.65 78.63
CA LYS A 504 -20.33 -96.50 79.06
C LYS A 504 -19.30 -96.06 78.00
N SER A 505 -18.70 -96.99 77.26
CA SER A 505 -17.82 -96.67 76.13
C SER A 505 -18.57 -96.01 74.97
N LYS A 506 -19.75 -96.54 74.62
CA LYS A 506 -20.58 -95.97 73.54
C LYS A 506 -21.19 -94.62 73.90
N ASP A 507 -21.54 -94.37 75.16
CA ASP A 507 -21.94 -93.05 75.64
C ASP A 507 -20.81 -92.01 75.52
N LEU A 508 -19.55 -92.40 75.76
CA LEU A 508 -18.39 -91.54 75.55
C LEU A 508 -18.14 -91.26 74.07
N GLU A 509 -18.21 -92.28 73.19
CA GLU A 509 -18.16 -92.11 71.74
C GLU A 509 -19.26 -91.15 71.25
N ILE A 510 -20.52 -91.37 71.64
CA ILE A 510 -21.66 -90.52 71.29
C ILE A 510 -21.45 -89.08 71.79
N ARG A 511 -20.91 -88.89 72.99
CA ARG A 511 -20.59 -87.56 73.55
C ARG A 511 -19.50 -86.86 72.72
N ILE A 512 -18.46 -87.58 72.30
CA ILE A 512 -17.39 -87.07 71.44
C ILE A 512 -17.94 -86.70 70.05
N TYR A 513 -18.76 -87.54 69.42
CA TYR A 513 -19.38 -87.24 68.13
C TYR A 513 -20.35 -86.06 68.20
N LYS A 514 -21.16 -85.95 69.27
CA LYS A 514 -22.01 -84.77 69.52
C LYS A 514 -21.16 -83.49 69.66
N LYS A 515 -20.08 -83.53 70.45
CA LYS A 515 -19.14 -82.39 70.59
C LYS A 515 -18.52 -81.99 69.24
N LYS A 516 -17.96 -82.94 68.48
CA LYS A 516 -17.40 -82.70 67.13
C LYS A 516 -18.45 -82.11 66.16
N LYS A 517 -19.69 -82.60 66.17
CA LYS A 517 -20.78 -82.04 65.34
C LYS A 517 -21.09 -80.59 65.71
N CYS A 518 -21.17 -80.26 66.99
CA CYS A 518 -21.39 -78.89 67.46
C CYS A 518 -20.20 -77.97 67.12
N GLU A 519 -18.96 -78.43 67.25
CA GLU A 519 -17.76 -77.67 66.86
C GLU A 519 -17.71 -77.40 65.36
N ILE A 520 -18.02 -78.39 64.51
CA ILE A 520 -18.11 -78.21 63.05
C ILE A 520 -19.22 -77.22 62.69
N HIS A 521 -20.39 -77.29 63.35
CA HIS A 521 -21.47 -76.35 63.11
C HIS A 521 -21.09 -74.92 63.56
N LYS A 522 -20.47 -74.76 64.74
CA LYS A 522 -19.99 -73.46 65.23
C LYS A 522 -18.93 -72.86 64.29
N ARG A 523 -17.98 -73.65 63.79
CA ARG A 523 -16.99 -73.20 62.79
C ARG A 523 -17.65 -72.79 61.47
N LYS A 524 -18.65 -73.53 60.99
CA LYS A 524 -19.40 -73.15 59.78
C LYS A 524 -20.17 -71.84 59.96
N LEU A 525 -20.87 -71.68 61.10
CA LEU A 525 -21.57 -70.44 61.43
C LEU A 525 -20.59 -69.26 61.54
N GLN A 526 -19.47 -69.43 62.25
CA GLN A 526 -18.42 -68.41 62.38
C GLN A 526 -17.85 -68.01 61.00
N ASN A 527 -17.57 -68.96 60.11
CA ASN A 527 -17.09 -68.67 58.76
C ASN A 527 -18.15 -67.94 57.91
N CYS A 528 -19.44 -68.26 58.05
CA CYS A 528 -20.51 -67.50 57.39
C CYS A 528 -20.64 -66.08 57.94
N MET A 529 -20.55 -65.89 59.26
CA MET A 529 -20.57 -64.57 59.89
C MET A 529 -19.36 -63.72 59.46
N LEU A 530 -18.16 -64.29 59.40
CA LEU A 530 -16.96 -63.60 58.89
C LEU A 530 -17.11 -63.20 57.41
N LYS A 531 -17.64 -64.09 56.56
CA LYS A 531 -17.93 -63.74 55.16
C LYS A 531 -18.98 -62.64 55.02
N HIS A 532 -20.04 -62.67 55.83
CA HIS A 532 -21.07 -61.64 55.82
C HIS A 532 -20.51 -60.28 56.29
N ALA A 533 -19.77 -60.26 57.39
CA ALA A 533 -19.10 -59.05 57.89
C ALA A 533 -18.14 -58.46 56.84
N ASN A 534 -17.33 -59.29 56.18
CA ASN A 534 -16.44 -58.86 55.10
C ASN A 534 -17.21 -58.24 53.91
N ASN A 535 -18.31 -58.87 53.49
CA ASN A 535 -19.15 -58.35 52.40
C ASN A 535 -19.86 -57.03 52.79
N VAL A 536 -20.24 -56.87 54.05
CA VAL A 536 -20.79 -55.61 54.58
C VAL A 536 -19.72 -54.52 54.55
N THR A 537 -18.53 -54.76 55.08
CA THR A 537 -17.44 -53.75 55.07
C THR A 537 -16.95 -53.40 53.67
N ILE A 538 -16.95 -54.34 52.71
CA ILE A 538 -16.64 -54.05 51.30
C ILE A 538 -17.72 -53.12 50.70
N LYS A 539 -19.01 -53.41 50.92
CA LYS A 539 -20.10 -52.55 50.46
C LYS A 539 -20.02 -51.15 51.10
N GLU A 540 -19.76 -51.08 52.40
CA GLU A 540 -19.60 -49.81 53.12
C GLU A 540 -18.41 -49.01 52.59
N SER A 541 -17.28 -49.64 52.24
CA SER A 541 -16.18 -48.94 51.55
C SER A 541 -16.63 -48.38 50.21
N MET A 542 -17.20 -49.21 49.33
CA MET A 542 -17.67 -48.80 48.01
C MET A 542 -18.66 -47.63 48.08
N GLN A 543 -19.62 -47.67 49.00
CA GLN A 543 -20.60 -46.60 49.18
C GLN A 543 -19.97 -45.33 49.77
N ASN A 544 -19.01 -45.44 50.69
CA ASN A 544 -18.22 -44.29 51.15
C ASN A 544 -17.41 -43.67 50.01
N ASP A 545 -16.81 -44.48 49.13
CA ASP A 545 -15.99 -43.99 48.01
C ASP A 545 -16.84 -43.31 46.92
N VAL A 546 -18.03 -43.85 46.62
CA VAL A 546 -19.06 -43.19 45.80
C VAL A 546 -19.48 -41.84 46.39
N CYS A 547 -19.72 -41.77 47.71
CA CYS A 547 -20.05 -40.52 48.39
C CYS A 547 -18.92 -39.48 48.34
N LYS A 548 -17.66 -39.88 48.56
CA LYS A 548 -16.49 -38.99 48.43
C LYS A 548 -16.38 -38.40 47.03
N ILE A 549 -16.47 -39.23 45.99
CA ILE A 549 -16.39 -38.79 44.59
C ILE A 549 -17.55 -37.83 44.26
N MET A 550 -18.76 -38.11 44.76
CA MET A 550 -19.92 -37.23 44.58
C MET A 550 -19.74 -35.86 45.25
N MET A 551 -19.17 -35.79 46.45
CA MET A 551 -18.84 -34.52 47.11
C MET A 551 -17.81 -33.71 46.32
N VAL A 552 -16.70 -34.34 45.90
CA VAL A 552 -15.66 -33.67 45.10
C VAL A 552 -16.21 -33.17 43.77
N LEU A 553 -17.09 -33.94 43.10
CA LEU A 553 -17.76 -33.50 41.87
C LEU A 553 -18.66 -32.27 42.10
N GLN A 554 -19.39 -32.21 43.21
CA GLN A 554 -20.22 -31.05 43.56
C GLN A 554 -19.36 -29.81 43.84
N GLU A 555 -18.28 -29.92 44.62
CA GLU A 555 -17.33 -28.82 44.82
C GLU A 555 -16.71 -28.35 43.50
N MET A 556 -16.31 -29.26 42.62
CA MET A 556 -15.72 -28.92 41.32
C MET A 556 -16.74 -28.27 40.37
N LYS A 557 -18.04 -28.59 40.51
CA LYS A 557 -19.11 -27.90 39.81
C LYS A 557 -19.26 -26.46 40.30
N GLU A 558 -19.36 -26.25 41.61
CA GLU A 558 -19.49 -24.92 42.22
C GLU A 558 -18.27 -24.03 41.89
N LYS A 559 -17.06 -24.59 41.93
CA LYS A 559 -15.83 -23.90 41.51
C LYS A 559 -15.87 -23.51 40.03
N ARG A 560 -16.41 -24.35 39.13
CA ARG A 560 -16.59 -24.02 37.70
C ARG A 560 -17.59 -22.88 37.51
N GLU A 561 -18.72 -22.91 38.20
CA GLU A 561 -19.74 -21.85 38.14
C GLU A 561 -19.18 -20.50 38.63
N GLN A 562 -18.35 -20.51 39.69
CA GLN A 562 -17.62 -19.33 40.15
C GLN A 562 -16.58 -18.83 39.13
N HIS A 563 -15.82 -19.73 38.49
CA HIS A 563 -14.87 -19.36 37.44
C HIS A 563 -15.57 -18.78 36.19
N LEU A 564 -16.71 -19.34 35.80
CA LEU A 564 -17.51 -18.86 34.66
C LEU A 564 -18.08 -17.46 34.94
N LEU A 565 -18.71 -17.25 36.10
CA LEU A 565 -19.19 -15.93 36.53
C LEU A 565 -18.06 -14.87 36.58
N ASN A 566 -16.84 -15.28 36.93
CA ASN A 566 -15.69 -14.37 36.93
C ASN A 566 -15.13 -14.13 35.51
N MET A 567 -15.16 -15.12 34.61
CA MET A 567 -14.85 -14.93 33.19
C MET A 567 -15.83 -13.94 32.55
N ASP A 568 -17.13 -14.04 32.84
CA ASP A 568 -18.15 -13.12 32.31
C ASP A 568 -17.91 -11.67 32.77
N LYS A 569 -17.55 -11.46 34.05
CA LYS A 569 -17.16 -10.12 34.56
C LYS A 569 -15.95 -9.55 33.83
N LEU A 570 -14.90 -10.35 33.66
CA LEU A 570 -13.69 -9.92 32.93
C LEU A 570 -14.03 -9.61 31.47
N SER A 571 -14.84 -10.46 30.82
CA SER A 571 -15.30 -10.23 29.44
C SER A 571 -16.11 -8.94 29.30
N ASN A 572 -16.96 -8.62 30.27
CA ASN A 572 -17.70 -7.35 30.29
C ASN A 572 -16.77 -6.13 30.49
N MET A 573 -15.63 -6.28 31.18
CA MET A 573 -14.63 -5.21 31.26
C MET A 573 -13.85 -5.06 29.95
N VAL A 574 -13.59 -6.15 29.20
CA VAL A 574 -13.03 -6.06 27.84
C VAL A 574 -13.98 -5.29 26.92
N THR A 575 -15.28 -5.60 26.91
CA THR A 575 -16.23 -4.89 26.04
C THR A 575 -16.41 -3.42 26.43
N LEU A 576 -16.40 -3.08 27.73
CA LEU A 576 -16.41 -1.68 28.17
C LEU A 576 -15.14 -0.92 27.72
N ALA A 577 -13.96 -1.54 27.83
CA ALA A 577 -12.72 -0.96 27.32
C ALA A 577 -12.73 -0.81 25.78
N GLU A 578 -13.38 -1.72 25.05
CA GLU A 578 -13.61 -1.59 23.61
C GLU A 578 -14.58 -0.46 23.24
N GLU A 579 -15.66 -0.27 23.99
CA GLU A 579 -16.58 0.86 23.81
C GLU A 579 -15.88 2.20 24.09
N GLU A 580 -15.08 2.28 25.17
CA GLU A 580 -14.26 3.46 25.45
C GLU A 580 -13.21 3.69 24.35
N MET A 581 -12.54 2.65 23.86
CA MET A 581 -11.60 2.74 22.74
C MET A 581 -12.26 3.33 21.48
N VAL A 582 -13.48 2.89 21.12
CA VAL A 582 -14.24 3.42 19.98
C VAL A 582 -14.62 4.89 20.21
N GLN A 583 -15.03 5.26 21.43
CA GLN A 583 -15.31 6.65 21.78
C GLN A 583 -14.05 7.53 21.73
N LEU A 584 -12.90 7.04 22.19
CA LEU A 584 -11.63 7.79 22.15
C LEU A 584 -11.15 7.96 20.71
N ARG A 585 -11.24 6.93 19.85
CA ARG A 585 -10.94 7.03 18.42
C ARG A 585 -11.79 8.10 17.74
N LYS A 586 -13.10 8.15 18.01
CA LYS A 586 -14.00 9.18 17.47
C LYS A 586 -13.67 10.60 17.97
N LYS A 587 -13.33 10.75 19.25
CA LYS A 587 -12.88 12.03 19.84
C LYS A 587 -11.54 12.48 19.24
N TYR A 588 -10.61 11.56 19.01
CA TYR A 588 -9.32 11.80 18.36
C TYR A 588 -9.50 12.25 16.90
N GLU A 589 -10.33 11.53 16.13
CA GLU A 589 -10.63 11.89 14.74
C GLU A 589 -11.23 13.31 14.64
N GLN A 590 -12.20 13.64 15.50
CA GLN A 590 -12.78 14.99 15.56
C GLN A 590 -11.75 16.08 15.92
N ALA A 591 -10.79 15.79 16.80
CA ALA A 591 -9.67 16.69 17.09
C ALA A 591 -8.72 16.84 15.89
N VAL A 592 -8.38 15.75 15.18
CA VAL A 592 -7.58 15.77 13.94
C VAL A 592 -8.27 16.63 12.87
N GLN A 593 -9.56 16.37 12.61
CA GLN A 593 -10.34 17.15 11.63
C GLN A 593 -10.40 18.64 12.00
N SER A 594 -10.55 18.97 13.27
CA SER A 594 -10.60 20.36 13.75
C SER A 594 -9.25 21.05 13.60
N ARG A 595 -8.15 20.39 14.02
CA ARG A 595 -6.78 20.88 13.84
C ARG A 595 -6.46 21.11 12.37
N ASN A 596 -6.80 20.16 11.49
CA ASN A 596 -6.51 20.25 10.08
C ASN A 596 -7.25 21.44 9.43
N LYS A 597 -8.50 21.73 9.83
CA LYS A 597 -9.24 22.94 9.40
C LYS A 597 -8.55 24.23 9.84
N SER A 598 -8.16 24.35 11.12
CA SER A 598 -7.39 25.51 11.59
C SER A 598 -6.00 25.61 10.93
N GLY A 599 -5.39 24.49 10.55
CA GLY A 599 -4.12 24.43 9.81
C GLY A 599 -4.21 24.95 8.38
N VAL A 600 -5.29 24.64 7.65
CA VAL A 600 -5.55 25.23 6.32
C VAL A 600 -5.79 26.74 6.47
N LEU A 601 -6.61 27.16 7.42
CA LEU A 601 -6.85 28.59 7.70
C LEU A 601 -5.60 29.34 8.18
N LEU A 602 -4.61 28.66 8.75
CA LEU A 602 -3.31 29.22 9.08
C LEU A 602 -2.47 29.47 7.82
N ILE A 603 -2.39 28.48 6.93
CA ILE A 603 -1.64 28.55 5.67
C ILE A 603 -2.21 29.65 4.76
N GLU A 604 -3.54 29.73 4.60
CA GLU A 604 -4.21 30.83 3.88
C GLU A 604 -3.78 32.21 4.40
N ARG A 605 -3.68 32.38 5.73
CA ARG A 605 -3.31 33.66 6.35
C ARG A 605 -1.81 33.93 6.25
N GLU A 606 -0.97 32.91 6.08
CA GLU A 606 0.44 33.07 5.75
C GLU A 606 0.64 33.50 4.30
N GLU A 607 -0.08 32.88 3.35
CA GLU A 607 -0.10 33.30 1.95
C GLU A 607 -0.64 34.74 1.79
N GLU A 608 -1.75 35.09 2.45
CA GLU A 608 -2.26 36.47 2.49
C GLU A 608 -1.20 37.48 2.98
N VAL A 609 -0.47 37.16 4.05
CA VAL A 609 0.57 38.02 4.61
C VAL A 609 1.77 38.15 3.67
N CYS A 610 2.22 37.05 3.03
CA CYS A 610 3.28 37.07 2.02
C CYS A 610 2.89 37.91 0.79
N ILE A 611 1.65 37.77 0.30
CA ILE A 611 1.11 38.58 -0.80
C ILE A 611 1.07 40.07 -0.43
N PHE A 612 0.82 40.43 0.83
CA PHE A 612 0.91 41.83 1.28
C PHE A 612 2.35 42.33 1.43
N TYR A 613 3.31 41.51 1.85
CA TYR A 613 4.74 41.88 1.82
C TYR A 613 5.17 42.24 0.40
N GLU A 614 4.86 41.40 -0.60
CA GLU A 614 5.28 41.64 -1.98
C GLU A 614 4.59 42.86 -2.60
N LYS A 615 3.30 43.09 -2.30
CA LYS A 615 2.59 44.31 -2.75
C LYS A 615 3.19 45.59 -2.17
N ILE A 616 3.63 45.56 -0.91
CA ILE A 616 4.34 46.68 -0.28
C ILE A 616 5.70 46.91 -0.96
N ASN A 617 6.46 45.84 -1.21
CA ASN A 617 7.75 45.89 -1.90
C ASN A 617 7.64 46.52 -3.31
N ILE A 618 6.67 46.05 -4.11
CA ILE A 618 6.39 46.58 -5.46
C ILE A 618 5.99 48.07 -5.40
N GLN A 619 5.14 48.46 -4.45
CA GLN A 619 4.77 49.87 -4.25
C GLN A 619 5.95 50.74 -3.83
N GLU A 620 6.84 50.23 -2.97
CA GLU A 620 8.04 50.96 -2.56
C GLU A 620 9.02 51.14 -3.74
N MET A 621 9.19 50.13 -4.60
CA MET A 621 9.95 50.27 -5.85
C MET A 621 9.33 51.30 -6.79
N MET A 622 8.00 51.29 -6.98
CA MET A 622 7.33 52.29 -7.82
C MET A 622 7.48 53.72 -7.28
N SER A 623 7.42 53.91 -5.96
CA SER A 623 7.67 55.23 -5.35
C SER A 623 9.08 55.71 -5.66
N ARG A 624 10.11 54.89 -5.36
CA ARG A 624 11.52 55.24 -5.58
C ARG A 624 11.82 55.54 -7.06
N ASN A 625 11.20 54.82 -7.99
CA ASN A 625 11.34 55.13 -9.42
C ASN A 625 10.70 56.48 -9.78
N GLY A 626 9.51 56.78 -9.26
CA GLY A 626 8.86 58.08 -9.42
C GLY A 626 9.68 59.24 -8.83
N ASP A 627 10.30 59.04 -7.68
CA ASP A 627 11.20 60.01 -7.04
C ASP A 627 12.45 60.29 -7.93
N ILE A 628 13.03 59.25 -8.54
CA ILE A 628 14.16 59.37 -9.49
C ILE A 628 13.73 60.10 -10.78
N GLU A 629 12.58 59.75 -11.35
CA GLU A 629 12.04 60.42 -12.55
C GLU A 629 11.77 61.90 -12.28
N MET A 630 11.13 62.23 -11.15
CA MET A 630 10.89 63.59 -10.68
C MET A 630 12.19 64.38 -10.56
N HIS A 631 13.22 63.86 -9.89
CA HIS A 631 14.51 64.54 -9.81
C HIS A 631 15.15 64.77 -11.20
N SER A 632 14.99 63.83 -12.14
CA SER A 632 15.46 64.02 -13.52
C SER A 632 14.76 65.17 -14.25
N LEU A 633 13.47 65.42 -13.94
CA LEU A 633 12.70 66.53 -14.48
C LEU A 633 13.10 67.86 -13.80
N GLU A 634 13.31 67.86 -12.49
CA GLU A 634 13.83 69.01 -11.74
C GLU A 634 15.20 69.47 -12.26
N GLU A 635 16.09 68.53 -12.61
CA GLU A 635 17.38 68.84 -13.24
C GLU A 635 17.23 69.42 -14.66
N LYS A 636 16.34 68.88 -15.49
CA LYS A 636 16.02 69.46 -16.82
C LYS A 636 15.49 70.89 -16.70
N ILE A 637 14.59 71.14 -15.75
CA ILE A 637 14.08 72.50 -15.44
C ILE A 637 15.21 73.40 -14.96
N ARG A 638 16.12 72.92 -14.10
CA ARG A 638 17.29 73.68 -13.63
C ARG A 638 18.22 74.06 -14.79
N PHE A 639 18.45 73.15 -15.73
CA PHE A 639 19.23 73.42 -16.95
C PHE A 639 18.54 74.41 -17.89
N LEU A 640 17.22 74.31 -18.07
CA LEU A 640 16.44 75.28 -18.83
C LEU A 640 16.43 76.66 -18.20
N LYS A 641 16.33 76.78 -16.87
CA LYS A 641 16.48 78.06 -16.14
C LYS A 641 17.82 78.75 -16.46
N LEU A 642 18.91 77.99 -16.58
CA LEU A 642 20.21 78.52 -17.00
C LEU A 642 20.22 78.96 -18.48
N LYS A 643 19.66 78.16 -19.40
CA LYS A 643 19.52 78.53 -20.82
C LYS A 643 18.70 79.81 -21.02
N ILE A 644 17.55 79.90 -20.33
CA ILE A 644 16.66 81.07 -20.34
C ILE A 644 17.41 82.30 -19.83
N ALA A 645 18.09 82.21 -18.69
CA ALA A 645 18.86 83.33 -18.15
C ALA A 645 19.95 83.83 -19.11
N GLU A 646 20.66 82.93 -19.80
CA GLU A 646 21.68 83.30 -20.81
C GLU A 646 21.05 83.86 -22.10
N LYS A 647 19.90 83.34 -22.57
CA LYS A 647 19.15 83.94 -23.68
C LYS A 647 18.62 85.33 -23.34
N GLN A 648 18.07 85.51 -22.14
CA GLN A 648 17.61 86.80 -21.64
C GLN A 648 18.78 87.78 -21.45
N ARG A 649 19.98 87.31 -21.08
CA ARG A 649 21.23 88.09 -21.09
C ARG A 649 21.63 88.51 -22.51
N GLN A 650 21.55 87.60 -23.49
CA GLN A 650 21.83 87.89 -24.90
C GLN A 650 20.88 88.96 -25.45
N ILE A 651 19.57 88.82 -25.22
CA ILE A 651 18.57 89.85 -25.57
C ILE A 651 18.89 91.19 -24.87
N ASN A 652 19.25 91.18 -23.59
CA ASN A 652 19.64 92.39 -22.86
C ASN A 652 20.92 93.05 -23.40
N LEU A 653 21.84 92.29 -24.01
CA LEU A 653 23.00 92.82 -24.72
C LEU A 653 22.61 93.39 -26.09
N SER A 654 21.80 92.65 -26.87
CA SER A 654 21.21 93.11 -28.13
C SER A 654 20.41 94.43 -27.95
N GLN A 655 19.65 94.54 -26.87
CA GLN A 655 18.92 95.77 -26.49
C GLN A 655 19.85 96.90 -26.04
N LYS A 656 20.97 96.63 -25.37
CA LYS A 656 21.99 97.65 -25.05
C LYS A 656 22.73 98.17 -26.29
N MET A 657 22.64 97.49 -27.43
CA MET A 657 23.13 97.98 -28.72
C MET A 657 22.08 98.81 -29.51
N LEU A 658 20.80 98.81 -29.12
CA LEU A 658 19.78 99.64 -29.79
C LEU A 658 20.03 101.17 -29.76
N PRO A 659 20.69 101.77 -28.75
CA PRO A 659 21.06 103.18 -28.81
C PRO A 659 21.96 103.52 -30.00
N LEU A 660 22.89 102.62 -30.37
CA LEU A 660 23.70 102.78 -31.59
C LEU A 660 22.83 102.76 -32.84
N LYS A 661 21.85 101.83 -32.91
CA LYS A 661 20.85 101.82 -34.00
C LYS A 661 20.10 103.16 -34.08
N ARG A 662 19.64 103.74 -32.97
CA ARG A 662 18.93 105.03 -32.98
C ARG A 662 19.79 106.20 -33.48
N VAL A 663 21.10 106.17 -33.23
CA VAL A 663 22.05 107.14 -33.80
C VAL A 663 22.21 106.90 -35.30
N LEU A 664 22.43 105.65 -35.73
CA LEU A 664 22.56 105.28 -37.14
C LEU A 664 21.29 105.56 -37.96
N ASP A 665 20.10 105.34 -37.39
CA ASP A 665 18.81 105.70 -38.01
C ASP A 665 18.67 107.24 -38.15
N ALA A 666 19.19 108.02 -37.20
CA ALA A 666 19.22 109.48 -37.28
C ALA A 666 20.25 109.98 -38.31
N ASP A 667 21.45 109.39 -38.36
CA ASP A 667 22.47 109.65 -39.37
C ASP A 667 21.95 109.29 -40.77
N LEU A 668 21.22 108.18 -40.92
CA LEU A 668 20.54 107.80 -42.15
C LEU A 668 19.58 108.90 -42.63
N VAL A 669 18.78 109.48 -41.72
CA VAL A 669 17.88 110.60 -42.00
C VAL A 669 18.67 111.87 -42.37
N VAL A 670 19.79 112.16 -41.70
CA VAL A 670 20.66 113.29 -42.05
C VAL A 670 21.27 113.12 -43.45
N LEU A 671 21.76 111.92 -43.79
CA LEU A 671 22.23 111.59 -45.14
C LEU A 671 21.10 111.70 -46.19
N GLN A 672 19.89 111.24 -45.87
CA GLN A 672 18.69 111.37 -46.73
C GLN A 672 18.34 112.84 -47.00
N ILE A 673 18.55 113.72 -46.00
CA ILE A 673 18.35 115.18 -46.12
C ILE A 673 19.48 115.82 -46.94
N GLN A 674 20.75 115.48 -46.70
CA GLN A 674 21.88 115.97 -47.51
C GLN A 674 21.74 115.54 -48.98
N PHE A 675 21.28 114.31 -49.22
CA PHE A 675 20.96 113.80 -50.56
C PHE A 675 19.86 114.62 -51.25
N SER A 676 18.79 115.00 -50.54
CA SER A 676 17.72 115.82 -51.12
C SER A 676 18.17 117.26 -51.40
N GLN A 677 19.00 117.84 -50.53
CA GLN A 677 19.65 119.13 -50.76
C GLN A 677 20.54 119.12 -52.02
N CYS A 678 21.34 118.06 -52.23
CA CYS A 678 22.14 117.91 -53.45
C CYS A 678 21.28 117.80 -54.72
N ARG A 679 20.17 117.05 -54.66
CA ARG A 679 19.20 116.94 -55.77
C ARG A 679 18.57 118.29 -56.11
N ASP A 680 18.21 119.09 -55.11
CA ASP A 680 17.57 120.39 -55.34
C ASP A 680 18.59 121.47 -55.78
N ARG A 681 19.87 121.32 -55.40
CA ARG A 681 21.01 122.11 -55.91
C ARG A 681 21.29 121.85 -57.41
N ILE A 682 21.11 120.61 -57.88
CA ILE A 682 21.07 120.28 -59.33
C ILE A 682 19.90 121.01 -60.02
N ARG A 683 18.70 120.99 -59.42
CA ARG A 683 17.50 121.65 -59.96
C ARG A 683 17.65 123.18 -60.11
N VAL A 684 18.52 123.81 -59.31
CA VAL A 684 18.89 125.23 -59.46
C VAL A 684 19.85 125.46 -60.64
N LEU A 685 20.75 124.53 -60.93
CA LEU A 685 21.60 124.59 -62.13
C LEU A 685 20.80 124.37 -63.42
N GLU A 686 19.82 123.46 -63.39
CA GLU A 686 18.87 123.24 -64.49
C GLU A 686 18.06 124.51 -64.80
N LYS A 687 17.57 125.23 -63.78
CA LYS A 687 16.88 126.52 -63.98
C LYS A 687 17.75 127.61 -64.62
N LYS A 688 19.08 127.59 -64.42
CA LYS A 688 20.00 128.51 -65.12
C LYS A 688 20.18 128.18 -66.60
N PHE A 689 19.74 127.01 -67.05
CA PHE A 689 19.85 126.55 -68.45
C PHE A 689 18.67 126.98 -69.34
N ILE A 690 17.60 127.56 -68.76
CA ILE A 690 16.29 127.72 -69.40
C ILE A 690 15.91 129.20 -69.69
N ASN A 691 16.66 130.19 -69.16
CA ASN A 691 16.36 131.62 -69.39
C ASN A 691 16.74 132.10 -70.82
N PRO A 692 15.80 132.60 -71.65
CA PRO A 692 16.00 132.73 -73.09
C PRO A 692 16.36 134.16 -73.55
N ASN A 693 17.48 134.72 -73.09
CA ASN A 693 17.97 136.04 -73.57
C ASN A 693 19.47 136.00 -73.90
N GLY A 694 19.81 135.24 -74.95
CA GLY A 694 21.17 135.13 -75.49
C GLY A 694 21.13 134.99 -77.01
N VAL A 695 21.75 135.93 -77.72
CA VAL A 695 21.76 135.98 -79.19
C VAL A 695 22.62 134.83 -79.76
N ASN A 696 22.24 134.34 -80.95
CA ASN A 696 22.90 133.27 -81.73
C ASN A 696 22.71 131.81 -81.27
N ARG A 697 21.51 131.21 -81.53
CA ARG A 697 21.46 129.78 -81.92
C ARG A 697 20.28 129.29 -82.78
N ALA A 698 19.58 130.16 -83.50
CA ALA A 698 18.67 129.71 -84.54
C ALA A 698 19.46 129.16 -85.74
N ARG A 699 19.24 127.90 -86.12
CA ARG A 699 19.76 127.28 -87.35
C ARG A 699 18.74 126.29 -87.88
N PHE A 700 18.24 126.51 -89.09
CA PHE A 700 17.31 125.59 -89.73
C PHE A 700 17.99 124.24 -90.04
N LEU A 701 17.29 123.15 -89.76
CA LEU A 701 17.59 121.81 -90.23
C LEU A 701 16.36 121.33 -91.01
N GLN A 702 16.55 120.82 -92.22
CA GLN A 702 15.46 120.31 -93.04
C GLN A 702 15.26 118.81 -92.78
N GLY A 703 14.03 118.46 -92.41
CA GLY A 703 13.49 117.11 -92.35
C GLY A 703 11.98 117.22 -92.43
N LYS A 704 11.29 116.24 -93.00
CA LYS A 704 9.82 116.20 -93.02
C LYS A 704 9.35 115.35 -91.85
N ASP A 705 8.53 115.92 -90.98
CA ASP A 705 7.77 115.14 -90.01
C ASP A 705 6.74 114.26 -90.73
N PRO A 706 6.53 112.99 -90.30
CA PRO A 706 5.48 112.15 -90.86
C PRO A 706 4.11 112.73 -90.54
N THR A 707 3.17 112.61 -91.48
CA THR A 707 1.82 113.16 -91.32
C THR A 707 1.00 112.35 -90.33
N LEU A 708 -0.07 112.97 -89.79
CA LEU A 708 -0.91 112.36 -88.75
C LEU A 708 -1.45 110.96 -89.14
N LYS A 709 -1.72 110.72 -90.42
CA LYS A 709 -2.18 109.40 -90.92
C LYS A 709 -1.08 108.33 -90.91
N GLU A 710 0.19 108.72 -90.99
CA GLU A 710 1.34 107.81 -90.91
C GLU A 710 1.66 107.50 -89.44
N MET A 711 1.53 108.47 -88.54
CA MET A 711 1.57 108.22 -87.08
C MET A 711 0.41 107.33 -86.63
N ILE A 712 -0.84 107.61 -87.03
CA ILE A 712 -2.00 106.77 -86.68
C ILE A 712 -1.78 105.34 -87.17
N LYS A 713 -1.42 105.12 -88.44
CA LYS A 713 -1.08 103.77 -88.93
C LYS A 713 0.02 103.07 -88.12
N LYS A 714 1.00 103.82 -87.60
CA LYS A 714 2.07 103.25 -86.77
C LYS A 714 1.62 102.97 -85.34
N ILE A 715 0.64 103.72 -84.82
CA ILE A 715 -0.06 103.44 -83.57
C ILE A 715 -0.93 102.19 -83.76
N ASP A 716 -1.80 102.13 -84.78
CA ASP A 716 -2.63 100.97 -85.13
C ASP A 716 -1.79 99.68 -85.24
N GLU A 717 -0.62 99.76 -85.91
CA GLU A 717 0.30 98.63 -86.08
C GLU A 717 1.02 98.23 -84.77
N LEU A 718 1.29 99.19 -83.88
CA LEU A 718 1.86 98.92 -82.55
C LEU A 718 0.81 98.41 -81.55
N GLU A 719 -0.43 98.89 -81.62
CA GLU A 719 -1.56 98.42 -80.81
C GLU A 719 -1.97 97.01 -81.23
N PHE A 720 -1.98 96.70 -82.54
CA PHE A 720 -2.14 95.33 -83.02
C PHE A 720 -1.00 94.39 -82.55
N LEU A 721 0.24 94.88 -82.52
CA LEU A 721 1.37 94.12 -81.96
C LEU A 721 1.31 94.01 -80.43
N LEU A 722 0.72 94.99 -79.73
CA LEU A 722 0.47 94.95 -78.28
C LEU A 722 -0.61 93.92 -77.95
N ALA A 723 -1.77 93.98 -78.60
CA ALA A 723 -2.84 93.00 -78.46
C ALA A 723 -2.35 91.57 -78.74
N LYS A 724 -1.52 91.39 -79.78
CA LYS A 724 -0.89 90.10 -80.12
C LYS A 724 0.25 89.68 -79.18
N LYS A 725 0.62 90.53 -78.23
CA LYS A 725 1.51 90.21 -77.10
C LYS A 725 0.71 89.93 -75.82
N GLU A 726 -0.37 90.65 -75.60
CA GLU A 726 -1.33 90.44 -74.50
C GLU A 726 -2.09 89.13 -74.65
N GLU A 727 -2.56 88.79 -75.85
CA GLU A 727 -3.10 87.47 -76.23
C GLU A 727 -2.12 86.35 -75.83
N LYS A 728 -0.83 86.51 -76.18
CA LYS A 728 0.24 85.54 -75.86
C LYS A 728 0.71 85.58 -74.40
N LEU A 729 0.29 86.59 -73.64
CA LEU A 729 0.51 86.67 -72.21
C LEU A 729 -0.64 85.96 -71.48
N LEU A 730 -1.89 86.16 -71.92
CA LEU A 730 -3.07 85.41 -71.50
C LEU A 730 -2.96 83.90 -71.81
N GLU A 731 -2.45 83.51 -72.99
CA GLU A 731 -2.10 82.11 -73.29
C GLU A 731 -1.15 81.53 -72.23
N LYS A 732 -0.13 82.30 -71.84
CA LYS A 732 0.88 81.88 -70.86
C LYS A 732 0.37 81.90 -69.42
N ASP A 733 -0.49 82.84 -69.06
CA ASP A 733 -1.12 82.90 -67.74
C ASP A 733 -2.14 81.77 -67.58
N PHE A 734 -2.88 81.41 -68.64
CA PHE A 734 -3.73 80.23 -68.65
C PHE A 734 -2.93 78.93 -68.52
N ILE A 735 -1.81 78.80 -69.24
CA ILE A 735 -0.87 77.68 -69.07
C ILE A 735 -0.30 77.67 -67.64
N TYR A 736 0.10 78.83 -67.09
CA TYR A 736 0.64 78.95 -65.74
C TYR A 736 -0.39 78.60 -64.67
N GLU A 737 -1.65 79.01 -64.84
CA GLU A 737 -2.73 78.65 -63.92
C GLU A 737 -3.03 77.15 -63.99
N GLN A 738 -3.07 76.55 -65.18
CA GLN A 738 -3.28 75.11 -65.31
C GLN A 738 -2.09 74.29 -64.78
N VAL A 739 -0.85 74.74 -65.01
CA VAL A 739 0.36 74.16 -64.41
C VAL A 739 0.33 74.30 -62.89
N SER A 740 -0.07 75.45 -62.34
CA SER A 740 -0.24 75.64 -60.89
C SER A 740 -1.32 74.72 -60.32
N ARG A 741 -2.51 74.66 -60.93
CA ARG A 741 -3.61 73.75 -60.57
C ARG A 741 -3.25 72.27 -60.73
N LEU A 742 -2.25 71.93 -61.55
CA LEU A 742 -1.68 70.58 -61.63
C LEU A 742 -0.60 70.36 -60.56
N THR A 743 0.27 71.33 -60.30
CA THR A 743 1.28 71.30 -59.25
C THR A 743 0.67 71.23 -57.84
N ASP A 744 -0.43 71.94 -57.57
CA ASP A 744 -1.15 71.88 -56.30
C ASP A 744 -1.94 70.58 -56.13
N ARG A 745 -2.49 70.02 -57.22
CA ARG A 745 -3.06 68.65 -57.22
C ARG A 745 -1.99 67.59 -57.04
N LEU A 746 -0.80 67.76 -57.62
CA LEU A 746 0.35 66.89 -57.37
C LEU A 746 0.87 67.02 -55.94
N ARG A 747 0.95 68.24 -55.39
CA ARG A 747 1.37 68.49 -54.00
C ARG A 747 0.39 67.87 -53.01
N SER A 748 -0.90 68.16 -53.11
CA SER A 748 -1.93 67.57 -52.24
C SER A 748 -1.99 66.04 -52.34
N ARG A 749 -1.88 65.47 -53.56
CA ARG A 749 -1.75 64.02 -53.77
C ARG A 749 -0.42 63.45 -53.25
N THR A 750 0.65 64.24 -53.19
CA THR A 750 1.93 63.83 -52.58
C THR A 750 1.85 63.89 -51.05
N GLU A 751 1.15 64.88 -50.49
CA GLU A 751 0.84 64.96 -49.05
C GLU A 751 -0.05 63.78 -48.60
N SER A 752 -1.12 63.44 -49.33
CA SER A 752 -1.92 62.24 -49.02
C SER A 752 -1.09 60.96 -49.13
N ASN A 753 -0.33 60.81 -50.22
CA ASN A 753 0.50 59.63 -50.42
C ASN A 753 1.60 59.51 -49.35
N LYS A 754 2.17 60.62 -48.83
CA LYS A 754 3.06 60.57 -47.65
C LYS A 754 2.35 60.02 -46.43
N GLN A 755 1.12 60.47 -46.17
CA GLN A 755 0.28 59.99 -45.07
C GLN A 755 0.05 58.46 -45.20
N ASP A 756 -0.32 58.00 -46.39
CA ASP A 756 -0.59 56.59 -46.69
C ASP A 756 0.68 55.72 -46.66
N THR A 757 1.80 56.19 -47.21
CA THR A 757 3.09 55.51 -47.13
C THR A 757 3.57 55.39 -45.68
N LEU A 758 3.38 56.41 -44.84
CA LEU A 758 3.70 56.36 -43.41
C LEU A 758 2.76 55.39 -42.67
N HIS A 759 1.48 55.32 -43.05
CA HIS A 759 0.54 54.35 -42.49
C HIS A 759 0.85 52.90 -42.93
N LEU A 760 1.30 52.70 -44.17
CA LEU A 760 1.78 51.43 -44.69
C LEU A 760 3.08 50.99 -44.00
N ALA A 761 4.06 51.89 -43.84
CA ALA A 761 5.29 51.63 -43.09
C ALA A 761 5.02 51.25 -41.63
N LYS A 762 4.05 51.90 -40.97
CA LYS A 762 3.59 51.49 -39.62
C LYS A 762 3.00 50.08 -39.62
N LYS A 763 2.16 49.73 -40.60
CA LYS A 763 1.63 48.35 -40.76
C LYS A 763 2.75 47.34 -41.03
N MET A 764 3.72 47.68 -41.88
CA MET A 764 4.88 46.84 -42.18
C MET A 764 5.72 46.56 -40.92
N ILE A 765 5.98 47.59 -40.09
CA ILE A 765 6.67 47.44 -38.80
C ILE A 765 5.85 46.58 -37.82
N GLU A 766 4.53 46.74 -37.77
CA GLU A 766 3.66 45.86 -36.98
C GLU A 766 3.69 44.40 -37.45
N PHE A 767 3.62 44.16 -38.77
CA PHE A 767 3.71 42.80 -39.32
C PHE A 767 5.09 42.21 -39.07
N GLN A 768 6.18 42.96 -39.26
CA GLN A 768 7.53 42.50 -38.93
C GLN A 768 7.69 42.18 -37.43
N LYS A 769 7.02 42.93 -36.53
CA LYS A 769 6.97 42.63 -35.09
C LYS A 769 6.13 41.39 -34.77
N LYS A 770 4.99 41.21 -35.44
CA LYS A 770 4.13 40.00 -35.32
C LYS A 770 4.86 38.76 -35.81
N ILE A 771 5.53 38.84 -36.97
CA ILE A 771 6.40 37.80 -37.52
C ILE A 771 7.50 37.45 -36.51
N LYS A 772 8.33 38.41 -36.08
CA LYS A 772 9.40 38.15 -35.07
C LYS A 772 8.88 37.48 -33.80
N GLY A 773 7.72 37.91 -33.29
CA GLY A 773 7.07 37.27 -32.14
C GLY A 773 6.55 35.86 -32.40
N MET A 774 6.06 35.58 -33.62
CA MET A 774 5.65 34.24 -34.03
C MET A 774 6.85 33.33 -34.30
N THR A 775 7.92 33.82 -34.91
CA THR A 775 9.18 33.09 -35.10
C THR A 775 9.81 32.70 -33.76
N GLN A 776 9.74 33.57 -32.74
CA GLN A 776 10.16 33.21 -31.38
C GLN A 776 9.32 32.09 -30.76
N LYS A 777 7.99 32.12 -30.94
CA LYS A 777 7.10 31.02 -30.50
C LYS A 777 7.35 29.72 -31.27
N MET A 778 7.59 29.81 -32.58
CA MET A 778 7.95 28.67 -33.42
C MET A 778 9.29 28.07 -32.98
N MET A 779 10.31 28.88 -32.69
CA MET A 779 11.59 28.38 -32.16
C MET A 779 11.43 27.71 -30.78
N ALA A 780 10.57 28.24 -29.91
CA ALA A 780 10.24 27.58 -28.64
C ALA A 780 9.54 26.22 -28.86
N LEU A 781 8.54 26.15 -29.74
CA LEU A 781 7.84 24.90 -30.08
C LEU A 781 8.76 23.90 -30.81
N VAL A 782 9.71 24.35 -31.63
CA VAL A 782 10.73 23.48 -32.27
C VAL A 782 11.74 22.97 -31.24
N ALA A 783 12.09 23.78 -30.22
CA ALA A 783 12.91 23.33 -29.10
C ALA A 783 12.17 22.29 -28.23
N GLU A 784 10.89 22.51 -27.94
CA GLU A 784 10.05 21.54 -27.22
C GLU A 784 9.85 20.25 -28.03
N LEU A 785 9.56 20.35 -29.34
CA LEU A 785 9.42 19.20 -30.24
C LEU A 785 10.71 18.39 -30.32
N SER A 786 11.87 19.03 -30.51
CA SER A 786 13.16 18.32 -30.59
C SER A 786 13.57 17.71 -29.24
N MET A 787 13.21 18.33 -28.10
CA MET A 787 13.34 17.69 -26.78
C MET A 787 12.40 16.49 -26.61
N LYS A 788 11.16 16.56 -27.11
CA LYS A 788 10.20 15.44 -27.10
C LYS A 788 10.68 14.30 -27.98
N GLN A 789 11.05 14.57 -29.23
CA GLN A 789 11.65 13.60 -30.16
C GLN A 789 12.90 12.94 -29.56
N ALA A 790 13.80 13.71 -28.93
CA ALA A 790 14.96 13.15 -28.26
C ALA A 790 14.61 12.27 -27.05
N ALA A 791 13.45 12.45 -26.41
CA ALA A 791 12.92 11.57 -25.39
C ALA A 791 12.24 10.32 -26.00
N THR A 792 11.39 10.50 -27.03
CA THR A 792 10.74 9.42 -27.79
C THR A 792 11.78 8.45 -28.35
N ILE A 793 12.84 8.95 -28.99
CA ILE A 793 13.93 8.13 -29.55
C ILE A 793 14.69 7.37 -28.45
N LYS A 794 14.91 7.98 -27.27
CA LYS A 794 15.55 7.31 -26.13
C LYS A 794 14.66 6.20 -25.56
N LEU A 795 13.37 6.46 -25.36
CA LEU A 795 12.42 5.48 -24.86
C LEU A 795 12.19 4.34 -25.87
N GLN A 796 12.04 4.64 -27.15
CA GLN A 796 11.98 3.63 -28.23
C GLN A 796 13.28 2.84 -28.36
N LYS A 797 14.45 3.41 -28.01
CA LYS A 797 15.68 2.63 -27.90
C LYS A 797 15.62 1.73 -26.67
N GLU A 798 15.28 2.25 -25.50
CA GLU A 798 15.20 1.44 -24.27
C GLU A 798 14.19 0.29 -24.40
N VAL A 799 13.01 0.52 -25.00
CA VAL A 799 12.04 -0.54 -25.30
C VAL A 799 12.67 -1.63 -26.19
N ARG A 800 13.33 -1.27 -27.30
CA ARG A 800 14.02 -2.24 -28.17
C ARG A 800 15.19 -2.95 -27.48
N ASP A 801 15.98 -2.25 -26.67
CA ASP A 801 17.08 -2.84 -25.89
C ASP A 801 16.53 -3.86 -24.87
N ARG A 802 15.39 -3.55 -24.21
CA ARG A 802 14.68 -4.45 -23.29
C ARG A 802 14.04 -5.64 -24.01
N GLU A 803 13.46 -5.43 -25.19
CA GLU A 803 12.84 -6.49 -26.00
C GLU A 803 13.89 -7.44 -26.59
N GLN A 804 15.03 -6.93 -27.07
CA GLN A 804 16.17 -7.75 -27.47
C GLN A 804 16.77 -8.53 -26.29
N PHE A 805 16.83 -7.92 -25.10
CA PHE A 805 17.23 -8.60 -23.87
C PHE A 805 16.26 -9.73 -23.48
N LEU A 806 14.94 -9.49 -23.52
CA LEU A 806 13.93 -10.50 -23.26
C LEU A 806 13.94 -11.62 -24.31
N PHE A 807 14.08 -11.29 -25.60
CA PHE A 807 14.23 -12.27 -26.68
C PHE A 807 15.49 -13.13 -26.51
N SER A 808 16.61 -12.53 -26.12
CA SER A 808 17.84 -13.25 -25.77
C SER A 808 17.65 -14.18 -24.56
N CYS A 809 16.93 -13.73 -23.53
CA CYS A 809 16.59 -14.56 -22.38
C CYS A 809 15.66 -15.72 -22.74
N SER A 810 14.61 -15.49 -23.53
CA SER A 810 13.70 -16.54 -24.01
C SER A 810 14.44 -17.54 -24.87
N SER A 811 15.16 -17.08 -25.91
CA SER A 811 15.93 -17.96 -26.78
C SER A 811 16.96 -18.80 -26.01
N ARG A 812 17.55 -18.29 -24.92
CA ARG A 812 18.39 -19.10 -24.02
C ARG A 812 17.58 -20.12 -23.23
N LEU A 813 16.44 -19.73 -22.64
CA LEU A 813 15.51 -20.64 -21.95
C LEU A 813 15.01 -21.78 -22.86
N ASP A 814 14.68 -21.47 -24.11
CA ASP A 814 14.15 -22.41 -25.12
C ASP A 814 15.23 -23.40 -25.60
N ASN A 815 16.49 -22.94 -25.65
CA ASN A 815 17.66 -23.78 -25.89
C ASN A 815 18.23 -24.46 -24.61
N GLY A 816 17.57 -24.29 -23.45
CA GLY A 816 18.01 -24.89 -22.18
C GLY A 816 19.32 -24.34 -21.61
N LEU A 817 19.72 -23.13 -22.02
CA LEU A 817 20.96 -22.47 -21.60
C LEU A 817 20.75 -21.57 -20.37
N PRO A 818 21.69 -21.54 -19.40
CA PRO A 818 21.60 -20.71 -18.20
C PRO A 818 21.59 -19.20 -18.52
N LEU A 819 21.00 -18.38 -17.66
CA LEU A 819 20.75 -16.95 -17.88
C LEU A 819 21.91 -16.02 -17.41
N GLY A 820 23.13 -16.55 -17.33
CA GLY A 820 24.36 -15.76 -17.14
C GLY A 820 24.29 -14.85 -15.91
N GLU A 821 24.54 -13.56 -16.10
CA GLU A 821 24.53 -12.56 -15.01
C GLU A 821 23.21 -12.52 -14.22
N ILE A 822 22.06 -12.81 -14.84
CA ILE A 822 20.76 -12.84 -14.15
C ILE A 822 20.71 -14.01 -13.18
N GLU A 823 21.25 -15.16 -13.58
CA GLU A 823 21.32 -16.37 -12.76
C GLU A 823 22.37 -16.21 -11.65
N GLU A 824 23.52 -15.59 -11.93
CA GLU A 824 24.51 -15.24 -10.91
C GLU A 824 23.99 -14.22 -9.89
N GLN A 825 23.21 -13.23 -10.34
CA GLN A 825 22.54 -12.25 -9.46
C GLN A 825 21.40 -12.89 -8.67
N TRP A 826 20.61 -13.79 -9.26
CA TRP A 826 19.56 -14.54 -8.56
C TRP A 826 20.16 -15.48 -7.50
N LEU A 827 21.22 -16.22 -7.85
CA LEU A 827 22.00 -17.00 -6.90
C LEU A 827 22.69 -16.12 -5.86
N LYS A 828 23.00 -14.85 -6.17
CA LYS A 828 23.51 -13.89 -5.18
C LYS A 828 22.39 -13.45 -4.23
N VAL A 829 21.21 -13.10 -4.71
CA VAL A 829 20.06 -12.78 -3.86
C VAL A 829 19.70 -13.96 -2.97
N LEU A 830 19.67 -15.19 -3.49
CA LEU A 830 19.46 -16.40 -2.68
C LEU A 830 20.56 -16.58 -1.60
N ARG A 831 21.84 -16.41 -1.95
CA ARG A 831 22.94 -16.45 -0.97
C ARG A 831 22.84 -15.33 0.07
N ASP A 832 22.47 -14.11 -0.34
CA ASP A 832 22.33 -12.96 0.55
C ASP A 832 21.09 -13.14 1.47
N GLU A 833 19.99 -13.72 0.97
CA GLU A 833 18.82 -14.13 1.76
C GLU A 833 19.16 -15.25 2.75
N ASP A 834 19.89 -16.29 2.33
CA ASP A 834 20.29 -17.39 3.21
C ASP A 834 21.34 -16.95 4.25
N MET A 835 22.24 -16.04 3.88
CA MET A 835 23.11 -15.34 4.84
C MET A 835 22.32 -14.48 5.81
N HIS A 836 21.25 -13.81 5.37
CA HIS A 836 20.37 -13.06 6.26
C HIS A 836 19.52 -13.95 7.18
N LYS A 837 19.06 -15.12 6.71
CA LYS A 837 18.42 -16.15 7.55
C LYS A 837 19.41 -16.69 8.58
N ALA A 838 20.60 -17.12 8.15
CA ALA A 838 21.65 -17.62 9.02
C ALA A 838 22.08 -16.59 10.08
N ALA A 839 22.24 -15.31 9.70
CA ALA A 839 22.57 -14.24 10.66
C ALA A 839 21.41 -13.86 11.58
N LEU A 840 20.15 -14.16 11.21
CA LEU A 840 18.98 -14.00 12.07
C LEU A 840 18.84 -15.17 13.03
N GLU A 841 19.10 -16.40 12.57
CA GLU A 841 19.16 -17.62 13.38
C GLU A 841 20.34 -17.57 14.37
N GLU A 842 21.52 -17.13 13.94
CA GLU A 842 22.69 -16.86 14.78
C GLU A 842 22.38 -15.79 15.83
N LYS A 843 21.71 -14.69 15.46
CA LYS A 843 21.21 -13.71 16.44
C LYS A 843 20.19 -14.30 17.42
N MET A 844 19.32 -15.20 16.97
CA MET A 844 18.33 -15.83 17.84
C MET A 844 18.99 -16.85 18.78
N GLN A 845 20.00 -17.58 18.31
CA GLN A 845 20.84 -18.45 19.13
C GLN A 845 21.65 -17.63 20.15
N LEU A 846 22.30 -16.54 19.73
CA LEU A 846 23.01 -15.64 20.64
C LEU A 846 22.09 -15.02 21.70
N ALA A 847 20.85 -14.65 21.35
CA ALA A 847 19.87 -14.18 22.35
C ALA A 847 19.48 -15.29 23.35
N ILE A 848 19.32 -16.54 22.88
CA ILE A 848 19.04 -17.72 23.72
C ILE A 848 20.26 -18.09 24.58
N GLU A 849 21.49 -17.87 24.11
CA GLU A 849 22.72 -18.01 24.89
C GLU A 849 22.88 -16.87 25.92
N GLU A 850 22.55 -15.62 25.57
CA GLU A 850 22.53 -14.51 26.52
C GLU A 850 21.53 -14.74 27.67
N GLU A 851 20.34 -15.27 27.38
CA GLU A 851 19.38 -15.70 28.41
C GLU A 851 19.90 -16.86 29.29
N GLN A 852 20.65 -17.81 28.73
CA GLN A 852 21.26 -18.91 29.51
C GLN A 852 22.47 -18.48 30.35
N HIS A 853 23.22 -17.48 29.89
CA HIS A 853 24.38 -16.92 30.59
C HIS A 853 24.02 -15.83 31.62
N LEU A 854 22.75 -15.41 31.70
CA LEU A 854 22.22 -14.54 32.74
C LEU A 854 21.86 -15.32 34.02
N LEU A 855 22.59 -15.06 35.11
CA LEU A 855 22.23 -15.59 36.43
C LEU A 855 20.96 -14.90 36.98
N PRO A 856 20.17 -15.56 37.85
CA PRO A 856 19.01 -14.94 38.52
C PRO A 856 19.29 -13.69 39.38
N SER A 857 20.55 -13.31 39.55
CA SER A 857 20.99 -12.05 40.17
C SER A 857 21.23 -10.92 39.16
N GLY A 858 20.96 -11.11 37.88
CA GLY A 858 21.22 -10.14 36.80
C GLY A 858 22.69 -10.03 36.39
N VAL A 859 23.52 -11.00 36.74
CA VAL A 859 24.96 -11.01 36.40
C VAL A 859 25.23 -11.99 35.26
N TYR A 860 25.79 -11.48 34.17
CA TYR A 860 26.22 -12.27 33.02
C TYR A 860 27.49 -13.07 33.33
N THR A 861 27.52 -14.37 33.02
CA THR A 861 28.67 -15.26 33.26
C THR A 861 28.93 -16.21 32.10
N THR A 862 30.14 -16.16 31.55
CA THR A 862 30.59 -17.07 30.47
C THR A 862 31.07 -18.44 30.96
N ALA A 863 30.91 -18.75 32.25
CA ALA A 863 31.22 -20.07 32.80
C ALA A 863 30.02 -21.02 32.67
N GLU A 864 30.22 -22.18 32.03
CA GLU A 864 29.22 -23.28 32.00
C GLU A 864 28.69 -23.56 33.42
N GLN A 865 27.36 -23.55 33.59
CA GLN A 865 26.75 -24.00 34.83
C GLN A 865 27.00 -25.51 34.99
N ARG A 866 27.84 -25.89 35.96
CA ARG A 866 28.12 -27.31 36.23
C ARG A 866 26.84 -28.02 36.68
N PRO A 867 26.44 -29.13 36.03
CA PRO A 867 25.33 -29.95 36.50
C PRO A 867 25.54 -30.35 37.96
N ASN A 868 24.68 -29.83 38.83
CA ASN A 868 24.77 -30.01 40.28
C ASN A 868 23.89 -31.17 40.78
N ALA A 869 23.04 -31.70 39.91
CA ALA A 869 22.19 -32.87 40.15
C ALA A 869 22.05 -33.74 38.88
N TYR A 870 21.64 -34.98 39.08
CA TYR A 870 21.21 -35.92 38.05
C TYR A 870 19.72 -36.26 38.22
N ILE A 871 19.02 -36.49 37.10
CA ILE A 871 17.61 -36.87 37.05
C ILE A 871 17.54 -38.34 36.58
N PRO A 872 17.09 -39.30 37.42
CA PRO A 872 17.06 -40.70 37.04
C PRO A 872 15.98 -41.04 36.00
N GLU A 873 16.39 -41.63 34.87
CA GLU A 873 15.52 -42.02 33.74
C GLU A 873 14.78 -43.37 33.96
N ALA A 874 14.65 -43.83 35.19
CA ALA A 874 14.03 -45.12 35.50
C ALA A 874 12.50 -45.01 35.56
N GLU A 875 11.79 -45.75 34.69
CA GLU A 875 10.33 -45.80 34.66
C GLU A 875 9.75 -46.16 36.04
N GLY A 876 9.01 -45.21 36.64
CA GLY A 876 8.40 -45.35 37.97
C GLY A 876 8.92 -44.38 39.04
N ALA A 877 9.99 -43.62 38.78
CA ALA A 877 10.45 -42.54 39.66
C ALA A 877 10.00 -41.15 39.16
N LEU A 878 9.58 -40.27 40.07
CA LEU A 878 9.36 -38.86 39.74
C LEU A 878 10.70 -38.16 39.43
N PRO A 879 10.75 -37.25 38.42
CA PRO A 879 11.98 -36.60 37.96
C PRO A 879 12.44 -35.49 38.91
N LEU A 880 12.79 -35.87 40.15
CA LEU A 880 13.29 -34.97 41.18
C LEU A 880 14.83 -34.97 41.14
N PRO A 881 15.49 -33.81 40.94
CA PRO A 881 16.94 -33.72 40.83
C PRO A 881 17.62 -34.15 42.14
N ARG A 882 18.57 -35.10 42.05
CA ARG A 882 19.35 -35.58 43.19
C ARG A 882 20.79 -35.07 43.12
N PRO A 883 21.34 -34.49 44.21
CA PRO A 883 22.72 -34.03 44.23
C PRO A 883 23.69 -35.21 44.08
N TYR A 884 24.80 -34.98 43.39
CA TYR A 884 25.87 -35.97 43.29
C TYR A 884 26.48 -36.24 44.68
N GLY A 885 26.67 -37.53 45.02
CA GLY A 885 27.37 -37.93 46.24
C GLY A 885 28.88 -37.63 46.17
N GLY A 886 29.63 -38.08 47.18
CA GLY A 886 31.08 -37.83 47.33
C GLY A 886 32.01 -38.40 46.24
N GLN A 887 31.47 -38.88 45.12
CA GLN A 887 32.16 -39.28 43.89
C GLN A 887 31.42 -38.67 42.69
N ALA A 888 31.43 -37.34 42.57
CA ALA A 888 30.81 -36.64 41.45
C ALA A 888 31.60 -36.86 40.14
N PRO A 889 30.94 -37.03 38.98
CA PRO A 889 31.61 -37.18 37.69
C PRO A 889 32.45 -35.94 37.34
N PHE A 890 33.76 -36.12 37.14
CA PHE A 890 34.67 -35.07 36.71
C PHE A 890 34.69 -34.98 35.18
N LYS A 891 34.06 -33.94 34.59
CA LYS A 891 34.23 -33.57 33.17
C LYS A 891 35.72 -33.26 32.95
N PRO A 892 36.48 -34.06 32.16
CA PRO A 892 37.89 -33.81 31.93
C PRO A 892 38.08 -32.46 31.23
N SER A 893 39.12 -31.71 31.62
CA SER A 893 39.51 -30.50 30.91
C SER A 893 39.93 -30.85 29.47
N GLU A 894 39.41 -30.11 28.49
CA GLU A 894 39.74 -30.36 27.09
C GLU A 894 41.24 -30.15 26.81
N PRO A 895 41.88 -31.02 26.00
CA PRO A 895 43.28 -30.87 25.66
C PRO A 895 43.49 -29.63 24.79
N GLY A 896 44.18 -28.63 25.33
CA GLY A 896 44.43 -27.36 24.63
C GLY A 896 45.09 -27.54 23.25
N SER A 897 44.80 -26.59 22.36
CA SER A 897 45.02 -26.58 20.89
C SER A 897 46.43 -26.93 20.35
N ASN A 898 47.41 -27.24 21.20
CA ASN A 898 48.76 -27.63 20.81
C ASN A 898 48.98 -29.15 20.62
N MET A 899 47.97 -30.02 20.86
CA MET A 899 48.09 -31.45 20.58
C MET A 899 48.03 -31.75 19.07
N ARG A 900 49.21 -31.83 18.44
CA ARG A 900 49.40 -32.11 17.01
C ARG A 900 48.79 -33.46 16.60
N HIS A 901 48.19 -33.47 15.41
CA HIS A 901 47.46 -34.61 14.82
C HIS A 901 48.21 -35.95 14.87
N ILE A 902 47.64 -36.95 15.55
CA ILE A 902 48.03 -38.36 15.38
C ILE A 902 47.26 -38.90 14.16
N ARG A 903 47.96 -39.06 13.02
CA ARG A 903 47.40 -39.76 11.86
C ARG A 903 47.21 -41.25 12.20
N LYS A 904 45.99 -41.76 12.07
CA LYS A 904 45.74 -43.22 12.12
C LYS A 904 46.42 -43.90 10.91
N PRO A 905 47.09 -45.05 11.08
CA PRO A 905 47.70 -45.76 9.97
C PRO A 905 46.63 -46.39 9.06
N VAL A 906 46.83 -46.29 7.75
CA VAL A 906 45.99 -46.98 6.76
C VAL A 906 46.47 -48.42 6.63
N LEU A 907 45.60 -49.38 6.92
CA LEU A 907 45.85 -50.79 6.66
C LEU A 907 45.80 -51.03 5.15
N LYS A 908 46.84 -51.67 4.59
CA LYS A 908 46.78 -52.20 3.22
C LYS A 908 45.96 -53.50 3.21
N PRO A 909 45.17 -53.78 2.16
CA PRO A 909 44.61 -55.11 1.97
C PRO A 909 45.76 -56.13 1.77
N ILE A 910 45.53 -57.34 2.24
CA ILE A 910 46.38 -58.51 1.98
C ILE A 910 45.76 -59.23 0.78
N GLU A 911 46.60 -59.63 -0.18
CA GLU A 911 46.18 -60.56 -1.24
C GLU A 911 46.52 -61.99 -0.82
N ILE A 912 45.61 -62.92 -1.14
CA ILE A 912 45.57 -64.34 -0.73
C ILE A 912 45.13 -64.56 0.73
#